data_AF-A0A2C7ASK7-F1
#
_entry.id   AF-A0A2C7ASK7-F1
#
_cell.length_a   1.000
_cell.length_b   1.000
_cell.length_c   1.000
_cell.angle_alpha   90.00
_cell.angle_beta   90.00
_cell.angle_gamma   90.00
#
_symmetry.space_group_name_H-M   'P 1'
#
loop_
_entity.id
_entity.type
_entity.pdbx_description
1 polymer ?
#
loop_
_entity_poly.entity_id
_entity_poly.type
_entity_poly.pdbx_seq_one_letter_code
_entity_poly.pdbx_strand_id
1 'polypeptide(L)'
;MPGPAATDVPTASPAPAAETRAAGAFDCTPGYVYTAAEDGTIKQVSSTNAVTTPVTAPGSGAGDSRTWTSDTRKWGTGLLTKTWGMGPFGIGAGGTKAYSLERGNAATADTNCGIPSLQGLNVTRSFNYDQEVLLANKWSAQWFATRDTKGNRPLAAGAVVPTGKDAGQLYFGSFEASGTVGGAMSFRLSSYKPGGLNGAWRTIGTIPLPDFASDATTGNPESDYFAGSRGLEGDIAFDAAGNMYILASTQPKVNPNMPGGRSIKVQLITVPANSLMPIADRAVEIPVPAGASGTGLTGMATSADGTLFVSDATSVYRYDPVSWQLLGTVATSVGGSAPGSRLSDLASCSLPPTLTVTENLPQGRNLPTDQFSVAVHKGDATATSLTTSGTATGVQPQTAGPLMVLSTQAVTLTQTMPSGDPIGYLTTWQCTGTTSDTSSGTGPVATVYVLAGTAASCQFTNVPNLGKLTTTKDFPQPHYGAPTDPTAWTLRAISRQAFMANPNAAWTDFTSGQTRSLGAQTYLLDEAPQPGYELTGITCTPLGGTAQTLRREPVDPARPELGEAYQWSLAAGQQVTCQLHNSVQPGTLTWTKTSQSSDLLAGSGWQLTAPGGAQLAVVDNTGQPGYAGADTDPTPGRFVVTNQPWGSHRLVETEAPSGHALAQGSTELTVTATHLAPSVAIANDPLVFHLQKSGYAHPGAAEPTPMDGADYEIRLDDGGRPGGLVPGVVVNPTAGVGRFDVTGLPTGNFWLVETRSLPGHALLPAAVPFTVVSGTTALPLGRIDTPRQELTWASADGFTLHVRDERAVQLPWAGGSTSPLTYVLAGLAIIATASAAGAMRSRLSHPAAASPGDPLSDKEMR
;
A
#
# COMPACT_ATOMS: atom_id res chain seq x y z
N MET A 1 -7.57 -41.14 -17.56
CA MET A 1 -8.67 -41.14 -16.59
C MET A 1 -9.97 -40.83 -17.34
N PRO A 2 -11.09 -41.48 -17.02
CA PRO A 2 -12.29 -41.47 -17.86
C PRO A 2 -12.91 -40.07 -17.90
N GLY A 3 -13.33 -39.63 -19.09
CA GLY A 3 -13.90 -38.30 -19.33
C GLY A 3 -15.25 -38.09 -18.63
N PRO A 4 -15.61 -36.83 -18.32
CA PRO A 4 -16.86 -36.53 -17.65
C PRO A 4 -18.03 -36.83 -18.59
N ALA A 5 -19.04 -37.52 -18.06
CA ALA A 5 -20.29 -37.80 -18.74
C ALA A 5 -20.96 -36.49 -19.16
N ALA A 6 -21.30 -36.38 -20.44
CA ALA A 6 -22.16 -35.32 -20.94
C ALA A 6 -23.51 -35.42 -20.22
N THR A 7 -23.80 -34.45 -19.36
CA THR A 7 -25.15 -34.22 -18.85
C THR A 7 -25.96 -33.63 -19.99
N ASP A 8 -26.88 -34.41 -20.54
CA ASP A 8 -27.89 -33.92 -21.48
C ASP A 8 -28.64 -32.74 -20.85
N VAL A 9 -28.34 -31.54 -21.34
CA VAL A 9 -29.12 -30.34 -21.06
C VAL A 9 -30.45 -30.51 -21.79
N PRO A 10 -31.61 -30.46 -21.11
CA PRO A 10 -32.89 -30.47 -21.80
C PRO A 10 -32.97 -29.19 -22.63
N THR A 11 -32.89 -29.33 -23.95
CA THR A 11 -33.24 -28.25 -24.88
C THR A 11 -34.66 -27.81 -24.56
N ALA A 12 -34.82 -26.57 -24.07
CA ALA A 12 -36.13 -25.96 -23.96
C ALA A 12 -36.74 -25.96 -25.37
N SER A 13 -37.77 -26.78 -25.56
CA SER A 13 -38.57 -26.72 -26.77
C SER A 13 -39.07 -25.28 -26.89
N PRO A 14 -38.93 -24.60 -28.05
CA PRO A 14 -39.63 -23.35 -28.26
C PRO A 14 -41.11 -23.62 -27.95
N ALA A 15 -41.76 -22.66 -27.29
CA ALA A 15 -43.21 -22.69 -27.13
C ALA A 15 -43.79 -23.05 -28.51
N PRO A 16 -44.68 -24.05 -28.59
CA PRO A 16 -45.21 -24.44 -29.88
C PRO A 16 -45.72 -23.18 -30.57
N ALA A 17 -45.23 -22.94 -31.79
CA ALA A 17 -45.92 -22.07 -32.73
C ALA A 17 -47.40 -22.47 -32.72
N ALA A 18 -48.31 -21.53 -32.99
CA ALA A 18 -49.76 -21.68 -32.91
C ALA A 18 -50.35 -22.81 -33.79
N GLU A 19 -49.92 -24.04 -33.58
CA GLU A 19 -50.43 -25.29 -34.10
C GLU A 19 -51.56 -25.71 -33.18
N THR A 20 -52.77 -25.38 -33.65
CA THR A 20 -54.04 -25.97 -33.24
C THR A 20 -54.18 -26.18 -31.73
N ARG A 21 -54.43 -25.08 -30.99
CA ARG A 21 -54.99 -25.14 -29.64
C ARG A 21 -56.15 -26.13 -29.64
N ALA A 22 -56.05 -27.18 -28.83
CA ALA A 22 -57.14 -28.15 -28.68
C ALA A 22 -58.41 -27.39 -28.22
N ALA A 23 -59.54 -27.64 -28.88
CA ALA A 23 -60.79 -26.94 -28.57
C ALA A 23 -61.18 -27.12 -27.09
N GLY A 24 -61.19 -26.03 -26.31
CA GLY A 24 -61.47 -26.04 -24.87
C GLY A 24 -60.25 -25.92 -23.94
N ALA A 25 -59.01 -25.95 -24.45
CA ALA A 25 -57.80 -25.66 -23.64
C ALA A 25 -57.76 -24.18 -23.24
N PHE A 26 -57.08 -23.81 -22.16
CA PHE A 26 -56.70 -22.41 -21.90
C PHE A 26 -55.73 -21.91 -22.98
N ASP A 27 -55.80 -20.62 -23.31
CA ASP A 27 -54.92 -19.94 -24.25
C ASP A 27 -53.60 -19.61 -23.57
N CYS A 28 -52.54 -20.26 -24.02
CA CYS A 28 -51.22 -20.09 -23.45
C CYS A 28 -50.35 -19.10 -24.23
N THR A 29 -50.95 -18.36 -25.18
CA THR A 29 -50.27 -17.26 -25.88
C THR A 29 -49.81 -16.20 -24.88
N PRO A 30 -48.62 -15.59 -25.05
CA PRO A 30 -48.13 -14.53 -24.17
C PRO A 30 -49.15 -13.39 -23.98
N GLY A 31 -49.24 -12.87 -22.77
CA GLY A 31 -50.19 -11.82 -22.39
C GLY A 31 -51.62 -12.28 -22.09
N TYR A 32 -51.93 -13.57 -22.18
CA TYR A 32 -53.20 -14.13 -21.69
C TYR A 32 -53.07 -14.61 -20.25
N VAL A 33 -53.97 -14.13 -19.40
CA VAL A 33 -54.05 -14.52 -17.98
C VAL A 33 -55.48 -14.87 -17.60
N TYR A 34 -55.64 -15.64 -16.54
CA TYR A 34 -56.91 -16.21 -16.12
C TYR A 34 -57.14 -15.95 -14.65
N THR A 35 -58.22 -15.27 -14.32
CA THR A 35 -58.63 -15.06 -12.93
C THR A 35 -59.64 -16.11 -12.53
N ALA A 36 -59.49 -16.64 -11.33
CA ALA A 36 -60.55 -17.41 -10.68
C ALA A 36 -61.39 -16.46 -9.82
N ALA A 37 -62.71 -16.51 -10.00
CA ALA A 37 -63.63 -15.86 -9.09
C ALA A 37 -64.08 -16.83 -7.98
N GLU A 38 -64.56 -16.27 -6.86
CA GLU A 38 -65.00 -17.06 -5.71
C GLU A 38 -66.15 -18.04 -6.05
N ASP A 39 -67.03 -17.70 -7.01
CA ASP A 39 -68.11 -18.55 -7.54
C ASP A 39 -67.63 -19.60 -8.56
N GLY A 40 -66.32 -19.67 -8.77
CA GLY A 40 -65.69 -20.60 -9.68
C GLY A 40 -65.88 -20.36 -11.15
N THR A 41 -66.34 -19.17 -11.53
CA THR A 41 -66.12 -18.67 -12.89
C THR A 41 -64.63 -18.43 -13.11
N ILE A 42 -64.13 -18.83 -14.29
CA ILE A 42 -62.80 -18.42 -14.75
C ILE A 42 -62.99 -17.37 -15.82
N LYS A 43 -62.34 -16.22 -15.63
CA LYS A 43 -62.34 -15.12 -16.60
C LYS A 43 -60.97 -15.05 -17.26
N GLN A 44 -60.97 -15.00 -18.58
CA GLN A 44 -59.78 -14.77 -19.38
C GLN A 44 -59.62 -13.27 -19.56
N VAL A 45 -58.41 -12.77 -19.33
CA VAL A 45 -58.00 -11.44 -19.74
C VAL A 45 -56.97 -11.61 -20.84
N SER A 46 -57.29 -11.09 -22.03
CA SER A 46 -56.43 -11.18 -23.20
C SER A 46 -55.33 -10.12 -23.22
N SER A 47 -54.36 -10.30 -24.11
CA SER A 47 -53.27 -9.34 -24.34
C SER A 47 -53.75 -7.96 -24.82
N THR A 48 -54.95 -7.87 -25.42
CA THR A 48 -55.60 -6.63 -25.84
C THR A 48 -56.59 -6.09 -24.81
N ASN A 49 -56.53 -6.55 -23.56
CA ASN A 49 -57.40 -6.17 -22.44
C ASN A 49 -58.86 -6.63 -22.55
N ALA A 50 -59.24 -7.41 -23.57
CA ALA A 50 -60.59 -7.98 -23.65
C ALA A 50 -60.80 -9.07 -22.59
N VAL A 51 -61.98 -9.07 -21.95
CA VAL A 51 -62.37 -10.02 -20.90
C VAL A 51 -63.42 -10.98 -21.45
N THR A 52 -63.19 -12.29 -21.31
CA THR A 52 -64.18 -13.33 -21.64
C THR A 52 -64.32 -14.31 -20.49
N THR A 53 -65.39 -15.12 -20.49
CA THR A 53 -65.67 -16.11 -19.43
C THR A 53 -65.63 -17.52 -20.04
N PRO A 54 -64.43 -18.12 -20.25
CA PRO A 54 -64.30 -19.42 -20.89
C PRO A 54 -64.88 -20.57 -20.06
N VAL A 55 -64.85 -20.46 -18.73
CA VAL A 55 -65.44 -21.44 -17.80
C VAL A 55 -66.50 -20.73 -16.99
N THR A 56 -67.75 -21.11 -17.21
CA THR A 56 -68.87 -20.63 -16.38
C THR A 56 -68.83 -21.31 -15.02
N ALA A 57 -69.48 -20.69 -14.03
CA ALA A 57 -69.70 -21.32 -12.73
C ALA A 57 -70.26 -22.74 -12.94
N PRO A 58 -69.82 -23.74 -12.16
CA PRO A 58 -70.35 -25.09 -12.31
C PRO A 58 -71.89 -25.06 -12.18
N GLY A 59 -72.58 -25.51 -13.23
CA GLY A 59 -74.04 -25.46 -13.28
C GLY A 59 -74.70 -26.44 -12.30
N SER A 60 -75.82 -26.04 -11.72
CA SER A 60 -76.65 -26.85 -10.83
C SER A 60 -77.37 -27.98 -11.60
N GLY A 61 -76.77 -29.16 -11.69
CA GLY A 61 -77.48 -30.37 -12.08
C GLY A 61 -78.18 -30.97 -10.85
N ALA A 62 -79.51 -30.99 -10.84
CA ALA A 62 -80.25 -31.67 -9.78
C ALA A 62 -79.93 -33.18 -9.81
N GLY A 63 -79.27 -33.68 -8.76
CA GLY A 63 -79.05 -35.11 -8.53
C GLY A 63 -77.64 -35.66 -8.79
N ASP A 64 -76.68 -34.87 -9.27
CA ASP A 64 -75.31 -35.34 -9.47
C ASP A 64 -74.38 -34.88 -8.33
N SER A 65 -74.06 -35.81 -7.43
CA SER A 65 -73.14 -35.62 -6.29
C SER A 65 -71.69 -35.25 -6.67
N ARG A 66 -71.37 -35.19 -7.97
CA ARG A 66 -70.06 -34.83 -8.52
C ARG A 66 -70.00 -33.43 -9.14
N THR A 67 -71.15 -32.76 -9.27
CA THR A 67 -71.23 -31.37 -9.76
C THR A 67 -71.42 -30.39 -8.62
N TRP A 68 -70.61 -29.32 -8.62
CA TRP A 68 -70.69 -28.25 -7.63
C TRP A 68 -72.03 -27.52 -7.72
N THR A 69 -72.68 -27.34 -6.57
CA THR A 69 -73.74 -26.35 -6.36
C THR A 69 -73.15 -25.24 -5.52
N SER A 70 -72.89 -24.05 -6.08
CA SER A 70 -72.97 -22.88 -5.20
C SER A 70 -74.42 -22.70 -4.83
N ASP A 71 -74.70 -22.64 -3.55
CA ASP A 71 -75.92 -22.00 -3.08
C ASP A 71 -75.69 -20.47 -3.08
N THR A 72 -75.29 -19.92 -4.23
CA THR A 72 -75.02 -18.47 -4.41
C THR A 72 -76.29 -17.62 -4.29
N ARG A 73 -77.48 -18.22 -4.24
CA ARG A 73 -78.76 -17.49 -4.07
C ARG A 73 -79.01 -16.93 -2.68
N LYS A 74 -78.17 -17.20 -1.67
CA LYS A 74 -78.43 -16.77 -0.28
C LYS A 74 -77.41 -15.77 0.27
N TRP A 75 -77.01 -14.82 -0.57
CA TRP A 75 -76.26 -13.64 -0.14
C TRP A 75 -77.09 -12.62 0.66
N GLY A 76 -78.37 -12.88 0.93
CA GLY A 76 -79.30 -11.87 1.48
C GLY A 76 -80.35 -12.34 2.50
N THR A 77 -80.23 -13.51 3.14
CA THR A 77 -81.17 -13.89 4.23
C THR A 77 -80.41 -14.54 5.38
N GLY A 78 -80.54 -13.97 6.58
CA GLY A 78 -79.72 -14.24 7.77
C GLY A 78 -79.84 -15.63 8.40
N LEU A 79 -79.60 -16.70 7.65
CA LEU A 79 -79.44 -18.06 8.14
C LEU A 79 -78.04 -18.57 7.78
N LEU A 80 -77.21 -18.76 8.81
CA LEU A 80 -75.85 -19.28 8.76
C LEU A 80 -75.80 -20.62 8.01
N THR A 81 -75.40 -20.58 6.74
CA THR A 81 -75.10 -21.77 5.94
C THR A 81 -73.70 -21.62 5.35
N LYS A 82 -72.88 -22.67 5.52
CA LYS A 82 -71.48 -22.70 5.08
C LYS A 82 -71.40 -22.36 3.59
N THR A 83 -70.73 -21.26 3.29
CA THR A 83 -70.49 -20.80 1.92
C THR A 83 -69.15 -21.35 1.45
N TRP A 84 -69.12 -21.93 0.25
CA TRP A 84 -67.94 -22.56 -0.34
C TRP A 84 -67.59 -21.82 -1.64
N GLY A 85 -66.32 -21.44 -1.81
CA GLY A 85 -65.81 -20.77 -3.01
C GLY A 85 -64.49 -21.38 -3.50
N MET A 86 -63.92 -20.84 -4.57
CA MET A 86 -62.59 -21.23 -5.05
C MET A 86 -61.49 -20.43 -4.31
N GLY A 87 -60.37 -21.11 -4.01
CA GLY A 87 -59.20 -20.53 -3.35
C GLY A 87 -58.01 -20.52 -4.31
N PRO A 88 -56.87 -21.17 -3.95
CA PRO A 88 -55.71 -21.34 -4.84
C PRO A 88 -56.13 -21.84 -6.22
N PHE A 89 -55.56 -21.30 -7.29
CA PHE A 89 -55.83 -21.63 -8.68
C PHE A 89 -54.53 -21.66 -9.47
N GLY A 90 -54.34 -22.68 -10.29
CA GLY A 90 -53.20 -22.69 -11.21
C GLY A 90 -53.50 -23.49 -12.46
N ILE A 91 -52.82 -23.12 -13.54
CA ILE A 91 -52.97 -23.73 -14.85
C ILE A 91 -51.68 -24.47 -15.18
N GLY A 92 -51.79 -25.73 -15.56
CA GLY A 92 -50.66 -26.54 -15.97
C GLY A 92 -50.13 -26.15 -17.36
N ALA A 93 -48.95 -26.64 -17.69
CA ALA A 93 -48.35 -26.42 -19.01
C ALA A 93 -49.30 -26.86 -20.15
N GLY A 94 -49.35 -26.04 -21.21
CA GLY A 94 -50.20 -26.28 -22.37
C GLY A 94 -51.70 -25.99 -22.15
N GLY A 95 -52.11 -25.57 -20.94
CA GLY A 95 -53.47 -25.09 -20.69
C GLY A 95 -54.55 -26.18 -20.74
N THR A 96 -54.17 -27.45 -20.78
CA THR A 96 -55.11 -28.58 -20.85
C THR A 96 -55.63 -29.00 -19.48
N LYS A 97 -54.90 -28.64 -18.41
CA LYS A 97 -55.26 -28.93 -17.02
C LYS A 97 -55.19 -27.67 -16.18
N ALA A 98 -56.15 -27.51 -15.27
CA ALA A 98 -56.10 -26.50 -14.23
C ALA A 98 -56.63 -27.08 -12.92
N TYR A 99 -56.09 -26.59 -11.81
CA TYR A 99 -56.45 -27.06 -10.49
C TYR A 99 -56.81 -25.91 -9.59
N SER A 100 -57.72 -26.18 -8.67
CA SER A 100 -58.02 -25.26 -7.60
C SER A 100 -58.50 -25.99 -6.36
N LEU A 101 -58.38 -25.35 -5.21
CA LEU A 101 -58.81 -25.88 -3.94
C LEU A 101 -60.04 -25.16 -3.41
N GLU A 102 -60.89 -25.91 -2.73
CA GLU A 102 -62.05 -25.36 -2.05
C GLU A 102 -61.66 -24.42 -0.91
N ARG A 103 -62.23 -23.22 -0.96
CA ARG A 103 -62.27 -22.22 0.10
C ARG A 103 -63.57 -22.39 0.89
N GLY A 104 -63.52 -22.97 2.08
CA GLY A 104 -64.70 -23.11 2.97
C GLY A 104 -64.81 -22.02 4.04
N ASN A 105 -65.97 -21.40 4.20
CA ASN A 105 -66.20 -20.45 5.28
C ASN A 105 -66.58 -21.17 6.60
N ALA A 106 -65.93 -20.84 7.72
CA ALA A 106 -66.37 -21.25 9.05
C ALA A 106 -67.69 -20.53 9.41
N ALA A 107 -68.52 -21.16 10.24
CA ALA A 107 -69.92 -20.77 10.47
C ALA A 107 -70.15 -19.41 11.20
N THR A 108 -69.12 -18.59 11.38
CA THR A 108 -69.20 -17.26 12.01
C THR A 108 -68.78 -16.20 10.99
N ALA A 109 -69.68 -15.90 10.05
CA ALA A 109 -69.47 -14.83 9.08
C ALA A 109 -69.59 -13.47 9.76
N ASP A 110 -68.49 -12.72 9.83
CA ASP A 110 -68.55 -11.27 10.05
C ASP A 110 -68.94 -10.61 8.72
N THR A 111 -70.17 -10.11 8.65
CA THR A 111 -70.84 -9.65 7.43
C THR A 111 -70.43 -8.25 6.96
N ASN A 112 -69.51 -7.56 7.65
CA ASN A 112 -69.19 -6.15 7.36
C ASN A 112 -67.80 -5.88 6.80
N CYS A 113 -66.99 -6.91 6.52
CA CYS A 113 -65.60 -6.73 6.08
C CYS A 113 -65.40 -7.23 4.65
N GLY A 114 -64.75 -6.41 3.80
CA GLY A 114 -64.29 -6.86 2.49
C GLY A 114 -63.43 -8.10 2.63
N ILE A 115 -63.86 -9.18 1.98
CA ILE A 115 -63.39 -10.57 2.12
C ILE A 115 -63.44 -10.99 3.61
N PRO A 116 -64.49 -11.71 4.06
CA PRO A 116 -64.61 -12.12 5.45
C PRO A 116 -63.30 -12.73 5.93
N SER A 117 -62.88 -12.29 7.12
CA SER A 117 -61.66 -12.72 7.78
C SER A 117 -61.50 -14.22 7.63
N LEU A 118 -60.37 -14.57 7.05
CA LEU A 118 -59.97 -15.85 6.50
C LEU A 118 -59.67 -16.87 7.63
N GLN A 119 -60.50 -16.88 8.67
CA GLN A 119 -60.41 -17.73 9.86
C GLN A 119 -61.17 -19.03 9.62
N GLY A 120 -60.55 -19.94 8.87
CA GLY A 120 -60.92 -21.35 8.92
C GLY A 120 -61.43 -22.02 7.66
N LEU A 121 -60.49 -22.42 6.79
CA LEU A 121 -60.83 -23.30 5.68
C LEU A 121 -60.72 -24.77 6.12
N ASN A 122 -61.83 -25.49 6.08
CA ASN A 122 -61.79 -26.94 5.89
C ASN A 122 -61.68 -27.18 4.38
N VAL A 123 -60.49 -27.50 3.89
CA VAL A 123 -60.31 -27.87 2.48
C VAL A 123 -60.84 -29.29 2.30
N THR A 124 -62.05 -29.41 1.76
CA THR A 124 -62.73 -30.71 1.62
C THR A 124 -62.73 -31.25 0.20
N ARG A 125 -62.53 -30.38 -0.79
CA ARG A 125 -62.54 -30.75 -2.21
C ARG A 125 -61.41 -30.09 -3.01
N SER A 126 -60.86 -30.83 -3.98
CA SER A 126 -60.06 -30.29 -5.07
C SER A 126 -60.93 -30.20 -6.32
N PHE A 127 -60.81 -29.09 -7.04
CA PHE A 127 -61.41 -28.88 -8.35
C PHE A 127 -60.36 -29.11 -9.44
N ASN A 128 -60.67 -30.01 -10.36
CA ASN A 128 -59.79 -30.37 -11.46
C ASN A 128 -60.53 -30.09 -12.77
N TYR A 129 -59.90 -29.27 -13.60
CA TYR A 129 -60.24 -29.11 -15.00
C TYR A 129 -59.32 -30.02 -15.81
N ASP A 130 -59.90 -30.97 -16.53
CA ASP A 130 -59.17 -31.82 -17.47
C ASP A 130 -59.96 -31.88 -18.78
N GLN A 131 -59.36 -31.32 -19.83
CA GLN A 131 -59.96 -31.26 -21.15
C GLN A 131 -60.19 -32.65 -21.75
N GLU A 132 -59.40 -33.66 -21.38
CA GLU A 132 -59.49 -35.02 -21.95
C GLU A 132 -60.64 -35.84 -21.34
N VAL A 133 -61.15 -35.44 -20.17
CA VAL A 133 -62.10 -36.25 -19.38
C VAL A 133 -63.52 -35.67 -19.36
N LEU A 134 -63.71 -34.38 -19.70
CA LEU A 134 -64.98 -33.67 -19.53
C LEU A 134 -65.56 -33.13 -20.85
N LEU A 135 -66.84 -33.43 -21.09
CA LEU A 135 -67.64 -32.75 -22.11
C LEU A 135 -68.20 -31.44 -21.51
N ALA A 136 -67.86 -30.31 -22.12
CA ALA A 136 -68.43 -28.95 -21.94
C ALA A 136 -67.93 -28.05 -20.78
N ASN A 137 -66.66 -27.60 -20.83
CA ASN A 137 -66.13 -26.43 -20.10
C ASN A 137 -66.54 -26.32 -18.61
N LYS A 138 -66.45 -27.43 -17.87
CA LYS A 138 -66.88 -27.51 -16.46
C LYS A 138 -65.78 -28.10 -15.57
N TRP A 139 -65.85 -27.81 -14.28
CA TRP A 139 -65.00 -28.40 -13.25
C TRP A 139 -65.45 -29.82 -12.87
N SER A 140 -64.49 -30.72 -12.60
CA SER A 140 -64.72 -31.95 -11.83
C SER A 140 -64.27 -31.77 -10.38
N ALA A 141 -65.01 -32.31 -9.41
CA ALA A 141 -64.66 -32.22 -8.00
C ALA A 141 -64.26 -33.60 -7.43
N GLN A 142 -63.18 -33.64 -6.65
CA GLN A 142 -62.73 -34.82 -5.92
C GLN A 142 -62.64 -34.51 -4.43
N TRP A 143 -63.00 -35.47 -3.58
CA TRP A 143 -62.92 -35.37 -2.12
C TRP A 143 -61.55 -35.82 -1.61
N PHE A 144 -61.02 -35.13 -0.59
CA PHE A 144 -59.81 -35.59 0.10
C PHE A 144 -60.13 -36.70 1.10
N ALA A 145 -59.20 -37.65 1.26
CA ALA A 145 -59.27 -38.69 2.29
C ALA A 145 -58.82 -38.19 3.69
N THR A 146 -58.03 -37.11 3.76
CA THR A 146 -57.45 -36.59 5.01
C THR A 146 -57.84 -35.13 5.24
N ARG A 147 -58.52 -34.88 6.36
CA ARG A 147 -58.95 -33.58 6.87
C ARG A 147 -57.91 -33.12 7.90
N ASP A 148 -57.13 -32.07 7.64
CA ASP A 148 -56.39 -31.42 8.73
C ASP A 148 -57.41 -30.66 9.60
N THR A 149 -57.79 -31.27 10.72
CA THR A 149 -58.75 -30.69 11.66
C THR A 149 -58.10 -29.77 12.70
N LYS A 150 -56.77 -29.56 12.66
CA LYS A 150 -56.05 -28.85 13.73
C LYS A 150 -55.66 -27.41 13.42
N GLY A 151 -56.05 -26.85 12.28
CA GLY A 151 -55.80 -25.45 11.98
C GLY A 151 -56.77 -24.90 10.95
N ASN A 152 -57.75 -24.14 11.41
CA ASN A 152 -58.60 -23.31 10.57
C ASN A 152 -57.74 -22.20 9.90
N ARG A 153 -57.07 -22.48 8.78
CA ARG A 153 -56.12 -21.54 8.14
C ARG A 153 -56.49 -21.20 6.70
N PRO A 154 -56.26 -19.95 6.26
CA PRO A 154 -56.63 -19.52 4.92
C PRO A 154 -55.59 -19.84 3.86
N LEU A 155 -56.01 -20.52 2.80
CA LEU A 155 -55.22 -20.69 1.60
C LEU A 155 -55.36 -19.43 0.75
N ALA A 156 -54.23 -18.77 0.51
CA ALA A 156 -54.17 -17.47 -0.16
C ALA A 156 -53.66 -17.57 -1.61
N ALA A 157 -52.78 -18.54 -1.89
CA ALA A 157 -51.95 -18.56 -3.10
C ALA A 157 -51.90 -19.95 -3.75
N GLY A 158 -51.81 -20.02 -5.09
CA GLY A 158 -51.76 -21.27 -5.84
C GLY A 158 -51.03 -21.17 -7.17
N ALA A 159 -50.21 -22.18 -7.50
CA ALA A 159 -49.67 -22.32 -8.84
C ALA A 159 -49.37 -23.79 -9.18
N VAL A 160 -49.43 -24.12 -10.46
CA VAL A 160 -49.10 -25.46 -10.94
C VAL A 160 -47.68 -25.46 -11.46
N VAL A 161 -46.90 -26.46 -11.04
CA VAL A 161 -45.54 -26.63 -11.53
C VAL A 161 -45.59 -26.94 -13.04
N PRO A 162 -44.91 -26.13 -13.87
CA PRO A 162 -45.05 -26.22 -15.31
C PRO A 162 -44.21 -27.34 -15.93
N THR A 163 -43.07 -27.68 -15.34
CA THR A 163 -42.05 -28.57 -15.93
C THR A 163 -41.37 -29.45 -14.87
N GLY A 164 -40.59 -30.44 -15.31
CA GLY A 164 -39.81 -31.32 -14.43
C GLY A 164 -40.61 -32.47 -13.80
N LYS A 165 -40.01 -33.13 -12.80
CA LYS A 165 -40.56 -34.35 -12.17
C LYS A 165 -41.91 -34.12 -11.47
N ASP A 166 -42.16 -32.89 -11.02
CA ASP A 166 -43.36 -32.48 -10.30
C ASP A 166 -44.35 -31.75 -11.22
N ALA A 167 -44.13 -31.76 -12.54
CA ALA A 167 -45.03 -31.13 -13.51
C ALA A 167 -46.49 -31.56 -13.31
N GLY A 168 -47.40 -30.59 -13.32
CA GLY A 168 -48.82 -30.80 -13.07
C GLY A 168 -49.20 -30.97 -11.60
N GLN A 169 -48.26 -30.79 -10.66
CA GLN A 169 -48.56 -30.70 -9.23
C GLN A 169 -48.97 -29.28 -8.84
N LEU A 170 -50.05 -29.15 -8.08
CA LEU A 170 -50.48 -27.88 -7.52
C LEU A 170 -49.70 -27.61 -6.24
N TYR A 171 -48.98 -26.49 -6.20
CA TYR A 171 -48.42 -25.92 -4.98
C TYR A 171 -49.31 -24.78 -4.53
N PHE A 172 -49.45 -24.64 -3.23
CA PHE A 172 -50.33 -23.64 -2.64
C PHE A 172 -49.90 -23.36 -1.20
N GLY A 173 -50.33 -22.23 -0.66
CA GLY A 173 -49.92 -21.86 0.68
C GLY A 173 -50.74 -20.78 1.36
N SER A 174 -50.31 -20.47 2.58
CA SER A 174 -50.94 -19.53 3.48
C SER A 174 -49.90 -18.65 4.17
N PHE A 175 -50.21 -17.38 4.36
CA PHE A 175 -49.41 -16.47 5.18
C PHE A 175 -49.66 -16.74 6.67
N GLU A 176 -48.59 -16.88 7.45
CA GLU A 176 -48.62 -17.26 8.87
C GLU A 176 -47.74 -16.34 9.71
N ALA A 177 -48.24 -15.92 10.86
CA ALA A 177 -47.47 -15.25 11.90
C ALA A 177 -46.87 -16.27 12.89
N SER A 178 -45.70 -15.98 13.44
CA SER A 178 -45.01 -16.83 14.43
C SER A 178 -45.73 -16.99 15.79
N GLY A 179 -46.95 -16.46 15.94
CA GLY A 179 -47.78 -16.58 17.15
C GLY A 179 -47.39 -15.63 18.29
N THR A 180 -46.26 -14.94 18.17
CA THR A 180 -45.85 -13.85 19.06
C THR A 180 -46.21 -12.51 18.42
N VAL A 181 -46.68 -11.59 19.24
CA VAL A 181 -46.88 -10.17 18.94
C VAL A 181 -45.55 -9.56 18.46
N GLY A 182 -45.52 -8.87 17.30
CA GLY A 182 -44.27 -8.39 16.70
C GLY A 182 -43.40 -9.47 16.02
N GLY A 183 -43.89 -10.71 15.93
CA GLY A 183 -43.14 -11.86 15.45
C GLY A 183 -43.04 -11.94 13.92
N ALA A 184 -42.00 -12.62 13.43
CA ALA A 184 -41.76 -12.75 11.99
C ALA A 184 -42.93 -13.42 11.24
N MET A 185 -43.18 -12.96 10.01
CA MET A 185 -44.12 -13.56 9.07
C MET A 185 -43.46 -14.67 8.25
N SER A 186 -44.26 -15.65 7.83
CA SER A 186 -43.82 -16.76 6.97
C SER A 186 -44.93 -17.17 6.00
N PHE A 187 -44.55 -17.81 4.89
CA PHE A 187 -45.45 -18.45 3.96
C PHE A 187 -45.34 -19.97 4.10
N ARG A 188 -46.43 -20.63 4.47
CA ARG A 188 -46.47 -22.09 4.61
C ARG A 188 -46.83 -22.74 3.29
N LEU A 189 -45.88 -23.48 2.74
CA LEU A 189 -46.00 -24.15 1.46
C LEU A 189 -46.52 -25.58 1.63
N SER A 190 -47.52 -25.93 0.83
CA SER A 190 -48.06 -27.28 0.68
C SER A 190 -48.21 -27.63 -0.80
N SER A 191 -48.38 -28.92 -1.07
CA SER A 191 -48.57 -29.42 -2.44
C SER A 191 -49.65 -30.49 -2.50
N TYR A 192 -50.27 -30.61 -3.67
CA TYR A 192 -51.30 -31.57 -4.00
C TYR A 192 -51.14 -32.07 -5.43
N LYS A 193 -51.13 -33.40 -5.62
CA LYS A 193 -51.09 -34.05 -6.93
C LYS A 193 -52.39 -34.85 -7.15
N PRO A 194 -53.23 -34.48 -8.12
CA PRO A 194 -54.45 -35.22 -8.44
C PRO A 194 -54.14 -36.60 -9.05
N GLY A 195 -54.98 -37.61 -8.75
CA GLY A 195 -54.98 -38.92 -9.43
C GLY A 195 -54.02 -40.01 -8.93
N GLY A 196 -53.19 -39.76 -7.91
CA GLY A 196 -52.42 -40.82 -7.22
C GLY A 196 -53.31 -41.68 -6.31
N LEU A 197 -52.95 -42.96 -6.08
CA LEU A 197 -53.56 -43.77 -5.02
C LEU A 197 -53.42 -43.00 -3.68
N ASN A 198 -54.55 -42.51 -3.16
CA ASN A 198 -54.64 -41.55 -2.05
C ASN A 198 -53.96 -40.20 -2.33
N GLY A 199 -54.58 -39.33 -3.15
CA GLY A 199 -54.14 -37.95 -3.38
C GLY A 199 -53.70 -37.24 -2.10
N ALA A 200 -52.40 -37.26 -1.83
CA ALA A 200 -51.83 -36.93 -0.54
C ALA A 200 -51.46 -35.45 -0.54
N TRP A 201 -52.30 -34.65 0.10
CA TRP A 201 -51.88 -33.36 0.61
C TRP A 201 -50.54 -33.52 1.35
N ARG A 202 -49.55 -32.72 0.99
CA ARG A 202 -48.25 -32.73 1.66
C ARG A 202 -47.84 -31.30 2.03
N THR A 203 -47.68 -31.05 3.33
CA THR A 203 -46.99 -29.84 3.80
C THR A 203 -45.50 -29.97 3.53
N ILE A 204 -44.93 -28.98 2.86
CA ILE A 204 -43.51 -28.94 2.48
C ILE A 204 -42.70 -28.23 3.57
N GLY A 205 -43.16 -27.07 4.04
CA GLY A 205 -42.50 -26.31 5.10
C GLY A 205 -42.92 -24.85 5.10
N THR A 206 -42.12 -24.00 5.73
CA THR A 206 -42.37 -22.56 5.89
C THR A 206 -41.21 -21.74 5.31
N ILE A 207 -41.55 -20.66 4.62
CA ILE A 207 -40.61 -19.74 3.98
C ILE A 207 -40.69 -18.41 4.72
N PRO A 208 -39.61 -17.88 5.30
CA PRO A 208 -39.65 -16.60 6.02
C PRO A 208 -39.95 -15.42 5.09
N LEU A 209 -40.63 -14.41 5.61
CA LEU A 209 -40.94 -13.14 4.94
C LEU A 209 -40.31 -11.99 5.76
N PRO A 210 -39.00 -11.73 5.61
CA PRO A 210 -38.25 -10.91 6.58
C PRO A 210 -38.68 -9.44 6.63
N ASP A 211 -39.20 -8.88 5.52
CA ASP A 211 -39.72 -7.51 5.51
C ASP A 211 -41.16 -7.35 6.06
N PHE A 212 -41.80 -8.42 6.54
CA PHE A 212 -43.09 -8.36 7.22
C PHE A 212 -43.02 -8.93 8.64
N ALA A 213 -43.55 -8.18 9.60
CA ALA A 213 -43.73 -8.62 10.98
C ALA A 213 -45.23 -8.73 11.33
N SER A 214 -45.56 -9.41 12.42
CA SER A 214 -46.88 -9.35 13.02
C SER A 214 -47.03 -8.06 13.85
N ASP A 215 -48.26 -7.58 14.01
CA ASP A 215 -48.64 -6.46 14.87
C ASP A 215 -48.11 -6.61 16.30
N ALA A 216 -47.63 -5.48 16.86
CA ALA A 216 -47.20 -5.30 18.24
C ALA A 216 -48.35 -5.23 19.28
N THR A 217 -49.62 -5.24 18.88
CA THR A 217 -50.77 -5.12 19.81
C THR A 217 -51.75 -6.30 19.80
N THR A 218 -51.84 -7.07 18.71
CA THR A 218 -52.88 -8.12 18.55
C THR A 218 -52.36 -9.54 18.25
N GLY A 219 -51.06 -9.72 17.96
CA GLY A 219 -50.49 -11.03 17.57
C GLY A 219 -50.91 -11.50 16.16
N ASN A 220 -51.57 -10.63 15.40
CA ASN A 220 -51.99 -10.82 14.01
C ASN A 220 -50.94 -10.20 13.06
N PRO A 221 -50.79 -10.62 11.79
CA PRO A 221 -49.86 -10.01 10.83
C PRO A 221 -50.00 -8.48 10.75
N GLU A 222 -48.89 -7.73 10.70
CA GLU A 222 -48.73 -6.25 10.78
C GLU A 222 -50.01 -5.41 10.74
N SER A 223 -50.60 -5.19 11.91
CA SER A 223 -51.59 -4.16 12.19
C SER A 223 -50.87 -3.01 12.91
N ASP A 224 -50.03 -2.28 12.18
CA ASP A 224 -49.90 -0.84 12.46
C ASP A 224 -49.55 -0.02 11.22
N TYR A 225 -50.33 -0.22 10.16
CA TYR A 225 -50.77 0.85 9.28
C TYR A 225 -52.34 0.98 9.39
N PHE A 226 -52.82 0.73 10.64
CA PHE A 226 -54.03 1.09 11.42
C PHE A 226 -55.46 0.52 11.15
N ALA A 227 -55.94 -0.24 12.16
CA ALA A 227 -57.33 -0.50 12.59
C ALA A 227 -58.27 -1.30 11.66
N GLY A 228 -58.19 -2.64 11.74
CA GLY A 228 -59.28 -3.54 11.36
C GLY A 228 -58.83 -4.87 10.72
N SER A 229 -58.45 -5.86 11.53
CA SER A 229 -58.64 -7.31 11.29
C SER A 229 -58.22 -7.94 9.94
N ARG A 230 -57.07 -7.65 9.32
CA ARG A 230 -56.72 -8.29 8.02
C ARG A 230 -55.24 -8.71 7.91
N GLY A 231 -55.00 -9.93 7.41
CA GLY A 231 -53.67 -10.51 7.17
C GLY A 231 -53.10 -10.15 5.80
N LEU A 232 -51.92 -10.69 5.46
CA LEU A 232 -51.30 -10.56 4.13
C LEU A 232 -52.13 -11.27 3.06
N GLU A 233 -52.23 -10.65 1.89
CA GLU A 233 -52.78 -11.24 0.65
C GLU A 233 -51.65 -11.43 -0.36
N GLY A 234 -51.82 -12.35 -1.28
CA GLY A 234 -50.78 -12.61 -2.27
C GLY A 234 -50.96 -13.94 -2.95
N ASP A 235 -50.00 -14.25 -3.80
CA ASP A 235 -50.06 -15.42 -4.67
C ASP A 235 -48.65 -15.92 -5.03
N ILE A 236 -48.54 -17.04 -5.76
CA ILE A 236 -47.27 -17.64 -6.16
C ILE A 236 -47.21 -17.90 -7.67
N ALA A 237 -46.00 -17.90 -8.21
CA ALA A 237 -45.73 -18.27 -9.60
C ALA A 237 -44.41 -19.05 -9.70
N PHE A 238 -44.20 -19.75 -10.80
CA PHE A 238 -42.96 -20.49 -11.07
C PHE A 238 -42.28 -19.99 -12.35
N ASP A 239 -40.96 -20.13 -12.42
CA ASP A 239 -40.21 -20.02 -13.68
C ASP A 239 -39.89 -21.38 -14.30
N ALA A 240 -39.22 -21.34 -15.47
CA ALA A 240 -38.83 -22.53 -16.21
C ALA A 240 -37.80 -23.42 -15.49
N ALA A 241 -37.05 -22.86 -14.54
CA ALA A 241 -36.09 -23.59 -13.70
C ALA A 241 -36.73 -24.16 -12.42
N GLY A 242 -38.01 -23.89 -12.18
CA GLY A 242 -38.76 -24.33 -11.00
C GLY A 242 -38.56 -23.44 -9.78
N ASN A 243 -37.95 -22.25 -9.92
CA ASN A 243 -37.90 -21.28 -8.84
C ASN A 243 -39.30 -20.73 -8.60
N MET A 244 -39.63 -20.54 -7.32
CA MET A 244 -40.92 -20.01 -6.90
C MET A 244 -40.79 -18.52 -6.58
N TYR A 245 -41.78 -17.76 -7.03
CA TYR A 245 -41.96 -16.37 -6.71
C TYR A 245 -43.18 -16.23 -5.83
N ILE A 246 -43.04 -15.56 -4.68
CA ILE A 246 -44.16 -15.29 -3.77
C ILE A 246 -44.42 -13.79 -3.82
N LEU A 247 -45.62 -13.43 -4.25
CA LEU A 247 -46.16 -12.09 -4.05
C LEU A 247 -46.80 -12.05 -2.66
N ALA A 248 -46.39 -11.11 -1.83
CA ALA A 248 -47.06 -10.78 -0.59
C ALA A 248 -47.41 -9.28 -0.59
N SER A 249 -48.60 -8.95 -0.11
CA SER A 249 -49.11 -7.59 -0.13
C SER A 249 -49.92 -7.27 1.12
N THR A 250 -49.84 -6.01 1.52
CA THR A 250 -50.72 -5.47 2.55
C THR A 250 -52.04 -4.99 1.95
N GLN A 251 -52.94 -4.61 2.82
CA GLN A 251 -54.12 -3.85 2.41
C GLN A 251 -53.71 -2.41 2.04
N PRO A 252 -54.47 -1.73 1.15
CA PRO A 252 -54.27 -0.33 0.84
C PRO A 252 -54.45 0.59 2.05
N LYS A 253 -53.49 1.46 2.34
CA LYS A 253 -53.64 2.52 3.35
C LYS A 253 -53.54 3.92 2.75
N VAL A 254 -54.05 4.91 3.46
CA VAL A 254 -53.74 6.32 3.27
C VAL A 254 -52.24 6.59 3.43
N ASN A 255 -51.64 7.16 2.38
CA ASN A 255 -50.29 7.71 2.35
C ASN A 255 -50.33 9.02 1.53
N PRO A 256 -50.34 10.20 2.19
CA PRO A 256 -50.48 11.49 1.51
C PRO A 256 -49.35 11.81 0.53
N ASN A 257 -48.18 11.17 0.70
CA ASN A 257 -46.99 11.42 -0.13
C ASN A 257 -46.99 10.60 -1.43
N MET A 258 -47.94 9.67 -1.59
CA MET A 258 -48.08 8.83 -2.77
C MET A 258 -49.16 9.37 -3.72
N PRO A 259 -49.00 9.17 -5.05
CA PRO A 259 -50.07 9.47 -6.01
C PRO A 259 -51.40 8.82 -5.61
N GLY A 260 -52.48 9.61 -5.58
CA GLY A 260 -53.80 9.14 -5.15
C GLY A 260 -54.01 9.04 -3.63
N GLY A 261 -53.03 9.46 -2.82
CA GLY A 261 -53.13 9.54 -1.37
C GLY A 261 -53.22 8.18 -0.67
N ARG A 262 -52.97 7.07 -1.38
CA ARG A 262 -53.02 5.71 -0.86
C ARG A 262 -51.92 4.83 -1.45
N SER A 263 -51.47 3.85 -0.68
CA SER A 263 -50.39 2.93 -1.03
C SER A 263 -50.64 1.49 -0.56
N ILE A 264 -49.92 0.55 -1.18
CA ILE A 264 -49.85 -0.86 -0.81
C ILE A 264 -48.37 -1.21 -0.67
N LYS A 265 -47.99 -1.86 0.44
CA LYS A 265 -46.67 -2.48 0.55
C LYS A 265 -46.72 -3.86 -0.10
N VAL A 266 -45.85 -4.09 -1.06
CA VAL A 266 -45.73 -5.35 -1.80
C VAL A 266 -44.32 -5.90 -1.64
N GLN A 267 -44.19 -7.21 -1.68
CA GLN A 267 -42.94 -7.92 -1.62
C GLN A 267 -42.98 -9.05 -2.65
N LEU A 268 -41.95 -9.12 -3.50
CA LEU A 268 -41.75 -10.24 -4.42
C LEU A 268 -40.53 -11.03 -3.98
N ILE A 269 -40.78 -12.23 -3.50
CA ILE A 269 -39.77 -13.08 -2.87
C ILE A 269 -39.38 -14.17 -3.83
N THR A 270 -38.08 -14.36 -4.02
CA THR A 270 -37.55 -15.43 -4.87
C THR A 270 -37.05 -16.58 -4.03
N VAL A 271 -37.56 -17.78 -4.31
CA VAL A 271 -37.24 -19.03 -3.61
C VAL A 271 -36.72 -20.06 -4.63
N PRO A 272 -35.48 -20.55 -4.48
CA PRO A 272 -34.92 -21.54 -5.41
C PRO A 272 -35.68 -22.87 -5.41
N ALA A 273 -35.68 -23.58 -6.54
CA ALA A 273 -36.42 -24.83 -6.76
C ALA A 273 -36.18 -25.97 -5.74
N ASN A 274 -35.11 -25.90 -4.93
CA ASN A 274 -34.74 -26.91 -3.93
C ASN A 274 -34.48 -26.32 -2.54
N SER A 275 -35.03 -25.13 -2.26
CA SER A 275 -34.83 -24.41 -1.00
C SER A 275 -36.16 -23.93 -0.43
N LEU A 276 -36.22 -23.74 0.89
CA LEU A 276 -37.27 -22.96 1.56
C LEU A 276 -36.73 -21.62 2.10
N MET A 277 -35.47 -21.33 1.83
CA MET A 277 -34.82 -20.07 2.18
C MET A 277 -34.89 -19.11 0.98
N PRO A 278 -35.49 -17.92 1.15
CA PRO A 278 -35.42 -16.84 0.18
C PRO A 278 -33.98 -16.44 -0.12
N ILE A 279 -33.71 -16.08 -1.38
CA ILE A 279 -32.40 -15.58 -1.81
C ILE A 279 -32.45 -14.14 -2.31
N ALA A 280 -33.65 -13.62 -2.57
CA ALA A 280 -33.89 -12.22 -2.87
C ALA A 280 -35.21 -11.81 -2.22
N ASP A 281 -35.15 -10.68 -1.53
CA ASP A 281 -36.29 -10.04 -0.93
C ASP A 281 -36.34 -8.58 -1.41
N ARG A 282 -37.49 -8.18 -1.97
CA ARG A 282 -37.73 -6.83 -2.46
C ARG A 282 -39.09 -6.36 -2.03
N ALA A 283 -39.17 -5.79 -0.84
CA ALA A 283 -40.30 -4.99 -0.45
C ALA A 283 -40.25 -3.60 -1.10
N VAL A 284 -41.39 -3.15 -1.63
CA VAL A 284 -41.58 -1.78 -2.12
C VAL A 284 -42.98 -1.30 -1.77
N GLU A 285 -43.12 -0.01 -1.53
CA GLU A 285 -44.42 0.62 -1.38
C GLU A 285 -44.85 1.22 -2.72
N ILE A 286 -45.98 0.75 -3.26
CA ILE A 286 -46.53 1.19 -4.55
C ILE A 286 -47.81 1.99 -4.36
N PRO A 287 -48.11 2.96 -5.24
CA PRO A 287 -49.40 3.65 -5.22
C PRO A 287 -50.54 2.71 -5.60
N VAL A 288 -51.70 2.89 -4.97
CA VAL A 288 -52.91 2.14 -5.32
C VAL A 288 -53.36 2.53 -6.74
N PRO A 289 -53.49 1.58 -7.67
CA PRO A 289 -53.93 1.91 -9.03
C PRO A 289 -55.34 2.51 -9.06
N ALA A 290 -55.58 3.36 -10.07
CA ALA A 290 -56.93 3.86 -10.34
C ALA A 290 -57.88 2.70 -10.66
N GLY A 291 -59.07 2.70 -10.04
CA GLY A 291 -60.08 1.66 -10.20
C GLY A 291 -59.88 0.40 -9.35
N ALA A 292 -58.94 0.42 -8.39
CA ALA A 292 -58.80 -0.65 -7.40
C ALA A 292 -59.99 -0.72 -6.45
N SER A 293 -60.35 -1.95 -6.07
CA SER A 293 -61.38 -2.30 -5.08
C SER A 293 -61.05 -1.83 -3.66
N GLY A 294 -59.80 -1.45 -3.40
CA GLY A 294 -59.31 -1.13 -2.06
C GLY A 294 -58.99 -2.36 -1.21
N THR A 295 -58.81 -3.53 -1.83
CA THR A 295 -58.28 -4.76 -1.22
C THR A 295 -56.78 -4.92 -1.48
N GLY A 296 -56.13 -5.88 -0.81
CA GLY A 296 -54.77 -6.26 -1.13
C GLY A 296 -54.69 -6.93 -2.50
N LEU A 297 -53.49 -7.34 -2.88
CA LEU A 297 -53.25 -8.03 -4.14
C LEU A 297 -53.48 -9.53 -3.92
N THR A 298 -54.48 -10.07 -4.61
CA THR A 298 -55.01 -11.42 -4.38
C THR A 298 -54.47 -12.47 -5.35
N GLY A 299 -53.85 -12.07 -6.47
CA GLY A 299 -53.42 -12.99 -7.52
C GLY A 299 -52.21 -12.47 -8.30
N MET A 300 -51.38 -13.39 -8.80
CA MET A 300 -50.17 -13.12 -9.57
C MET A 300 -50.04 -14.10 -10.74
N ALA A 301 -50.00 -13.57 -11.96
CA ALA A 301 -49.62 -14.34 -13.14
C ALA A 301 -48.44 -13.70 -13.87
N THR A 302 -47.73 -14.51 -14.64
CA THR A 302 -46.60 -14.05 -15.44
C THR A 302 -46.87 -14.27 -16.93
N SER A 303 -46.14 -13.56 -17.77
CA SER A 303 -46.20 -13.70 -19.22
C SER A 303 -44.81 -13.98 -19.77
N ALA A 304 -44.74 -14.59 -20.95
CA ALA A 304 -43.47 -14.95 -21.58
C ALA A 304 -42.59 -13.74 -21.87
N ASP A 305 -43.17 -12.54 -22.04
CA ASP A 305 -42.44 -11.28 -22.18
C ASP A 305 -41.91 -10.72 -20.85
N GLY A 306 -42.21 -11.38 -19.73
CA GLY A 306 -41.83 -11.00 -18.37
C GLY A 306 -42.76 -10.03 -17.68
N THR A 307 -43.85 -9.62 -18.35
CA THR A 307 -44.85 -8.74 -17.72
C THR A 307 -45.45 -9.44 -16.52
N LEU A 308 -45.44 -8.76 -15.36
CA LEU A 308 -46.06 -9.25 -14.13
C LEU A 308 -47.51 -8.79 -14.09
N PHE A 309 -48.44 -9.74 -14.13
CA PHE A 309 -49.86 -9.47 -13.96
C PHE A 309 -50.22 -9.67 -12.50
N VAL A 310 -50.89 -8.67 -11.93
CA VAL A 310 -51.32 -8.71 -10.53
C VAL A 310 -52.79 -8.32 -10.46
N SER A 311 -53.58 -9.00 -9.65
CA SER A 311 -54.98 -8.68 -9.43
C SER A 311 -55.28 -8.25 -8.01
N ASP A 312 -56.27 -7.39 -7.86
CA ASP A 312 -57.01 -7.24 -6.62
C ASP A 312 -58.36 -7.98 -6.74
N ALA A 313 -59.28 -7.81 -5.79
CA ALA A 313 -60.59 -8.46 -5.82
C ALA A 313 -61.47 -8.18 -7.07
N THR A 314 -61.14 -7.18 -7.90
CA THR A 314 -62.00 -6.74 -9.02
C THR A 314 -61.27 -6.46 -10.33
N SER A 315 -59.97 -6.20 -10.30
CA SER A 315 -59.22 -5.59 -11.38
C SER A 315 -57.87 -6.27 -11.57
N VAL A 316 -57.33 -6.19 -12.79
CA VAL A 316 -56.02 -6.75 -13.17
C VAL A 316 -55.12 -5.66 -13.71
N TYR A 317 -53.86 -5.66 -13.28
CA TYR A 317 -52.84 -4.66 -13.56
C TYR A 317 -51.58 -5.32 -14.15
N ARG A 318 -50.81 -4.55 -14.94
CA ARG A 318 -49.49 -4.95 -15.44
C ARG A 318 -48.40 -4.13 -14.77
N TYR A 319 -47.42 -4.82 -14.22
CA TYR A 319 -46.25 -4.23 -13.61
C TYR A 319 -44.98 -4.72 -14.28
N ASP A 320 -43.98 -3.87 -14.23
CA ASP A 320 -42.60 -4.29 -14.42
C ASP A 320 -42.11 -5.02 -13.16
N PRO A 321 -41.64 -6.28 -13.26
CA PRO A 321 -41.27 -7.07 -12.08
C PRO A 321 -40.01 -6.57 -11.37
N VAL A 322 -39.20 -5.73 -12.02
CA VAL A 322 -37.95 -5.20 -11.45
C VAL A 322 -38.19 -3.86 -10.78
N SER A 323 -38.81 -2.92 -11.49
CA SER A 323 -38.99 -1.54 -11.00
C SER A 323 -40.34 -1.29 -10.34
N TRP A 324 -41.27 -2.25 -10.36
CA TRP A 324 -42.65 -2.10 -9.89
C TRP A 324 -43.39 -0.91 -10.51
N GLN A 325 -42.94 -0.47 -11.69
CA GLN A 325 -43.60 0.56 -12.45
C GLN A 325 -44.90 -0.02 -13.03
N LEU A 326 -46.02 0.69 -12.80
CA LEU A 326 -47.29 0.36 -13.43
C LEU A 326 -47.18 0.58 -14.95
N LEU A 327 -47.24 -0.51 -15.71
CA LEU A 327 -47.26 -0.47 -17.18
C LEU A 327 -48.66 -0.15 -17.70
N GLY A 328 -49.70 -0.50 -16.93
CA GLY A 328 -51.07 -0.06 -17.16
C GLY A 328 -52.12 -0.96 -16.52
N THR A 329 -53.35 -0.45 -16.45
CA THR A 329 -54.52 -1.24 -16.04
C THR A 329 -55.00 -2.08 -17.21
N VAL A 330 -55.13 -3.39 -16.98
CA VAL A 330 -55.53 -4.34 -18.02
C VAL A 330 -57.05 -4.33 -18.15
N ALA A 331 -57.74 -4.61 -17.05
CA ALA A 331 -59.20 -4.63 -17.03
C ALA A 331 -59.70 -4.27 -15.63
N THR A 332 -60.76 -3.48 -15.57
CA THR A 332 -61.47 -3.13 -14.33
C THR A 332 -62.82 -3.84 -14.29
N SER A 333 -63.34 -4.06 -13.09
CA SER A 333 -64.62 -4.76 -12.89
C SER A 333 -64.66 -6.16 -13.53
N VAL A 334 -63.49 -6.80 -13.63
CA VAL A 334 -63.36 -8.22 -14.01
C VAL A 334 -64.03 -9.06 -12.93
N GLY A 335 -63.78 -8.76 -11.66
CA GLY A 335 -64.59 -9.27 -10.53
C GLY A 335 -65.73 -8.31 -10.21
N GLY A 336 -66.77 -8.82 -9.55
CA GLY A 336 -67.83 -7.99 -8.96
C GLY A 336 -67.50 -7.57 -7.52
N SER A 337 -68.21 -6.54 -7.04
CA SER A 337 -68.04 -6.02 -5.67
C SER A 337 -68.69 -6.91 -4.61
N ALA A 338 -69.70 -7.70 -5.01
CA ALA A 338 -70.37 -8.68 -4.18
C ALA A 338 -69.45 -9.89 -3.96
N PRO A 339 -69.21 -10.33 -2.72
CA PRO A 339 -68.48 -11.56 -2.51
C PRO A 339 -69.22 -12.77 -3.13
N GLY A 340 -68.46 -13.79 -3.52
CA GLY A 340 -68.82 -14.75 -4.57
C GLY A 340 -68.40 -14.31 -5.98
N SER A 341 -68.45 -13.02 -6.32
CA SER A 341 -68.02 -12.54 -7.66
C SER A 341 -66.62 -11.92 -7.68
N ARG A 342 -65.94 -11.89 -6.54
CA ARG A 342 -64.59 -11.33 -6.38
C ARG A 342 -63.53 -12.26 -6.94
N LEU A 343 -62.43 -11.68 -7.41
CA LEU A 343 -61.26 -12.43 -7.86
C LEU A 343 -60.52 -12.98 -6.64
N SER A 344 -60.34 -14.30 -6.63
CA SER A 344 -59.68 -15.01 -5.54
C SER A 344 -58.21 -15.29 -5.82
N ASP A 345 -57.83 -15.41 -7.10
CA ASP A 345 -56.52 -15.84 -7.57
C ASP A 345 -56.35 -15.53 -9.08
N LEU A 346 -55.12 -15.55 -9.60
CA LEU A 346 -54.75 -15.24 -10.98
C LEU A 346 -53.64 -16.17 -11.48
N ALA A 347 -53.84 -16.87 -12.59
CA ALA A 347 -52.86 -17.78 -13.18
C ALA A 347 -52.67 -17.56 -14.68
N SER A 348 -51.57 -18.05 -15.23
CA SER A 348 -51.33 -18.14 -16.67
C SER A 348 -50.63 -19.45 -17.02
N CYS A 349 -50.56 -19.78 -18.31
CA CYS A 349 -49.71 -20.88 -18.77
C CYS A 349 -48.26 -20.44 -19.05
N SER A 350 -48.01 -19.13 -19.07
CA SER A 350 -46.74 -18.56 -19.49
C SER A 350 -45.78 -18.50 -18.32
N LEU A 351 -44.50 -18.71 -18.60
CA LEU A 351 -43.43 -18.58 -17.61
C LEU A 351 -42.68 -17.26 -17.87
N PRO A 352 -42.19 -16.58 -16.83
CA PRO A 352 -41.43 -15.35 -17.02
C PRO A 352 -40.02 -15.66 -17.53
N PRO A 353 -39.39 -14.73 -18.28
CA PRO A 353 -37.94 -14.72 -18.44
C PRO A 353 -37.29 -14.41 -17.09
N THR A 354 -36.30 -15.22 -16.70
CA THR A 354 -35.52 -14.98 -15.49
C THR A 354 -34.03 -14.92 -15.80
N LEU A 355 -33.28 -14.16 -14.99
CA LEU A 355 -31.84 -13.99 -15.15
C LEU A 355 -31.12 -14.33 -13.84
N THR A 356 -30.21 -15.28 -13.91
CA THR A 356 -29.25 -15.57 -12.83
C THR A 356 -27.84 -15.24 -13.29
N VAL A 357 -27.10 -14.51 -12.46
CA VAL A 357 -25.68 -14.20 -12.69
C VAL A 357 -24.82 -14.87 -11.64
N THR A 358 -23.74 -15.50 -12.10
CA THR A 358 -22.76 -16.21 -11.27
C THR A 358 -21.35 -15.70 -11.52
N GLU A 359 -20.47 -15.95 -10.55
CA GLU A 359 -19.05 -15.63 -10.63
C GLU A 359 -18.22 -16.93 -10.68
N ASN A 360 -17.22 -17.02 -11.55
CA ASN A 360 -16.37 -18.19 -11.69
C ASN A 360 -14.88 -17.81 -11.64
N LEU A 361 -14.16 -18.46 -10.73
CA LEU A 361 -12.73 -18.29 -10.50
C LEU A 361 -12.00 -19.62 -10.77
N PRO A 362 -11.90 -20.06 -12.04
CA PRO A 362 -11.45 -21.41 -12.38
C PRO A 362 -10.01 -21.71 -11.92
N GLN A 363 -9.15 -20.69 -11.83
CA GLN A 363 -7.78 -20.78 -11.30
C GLN A 363 -7.65 -20.20 -9.89
N GLY A 364 -8.77 -19.87 -9.25
CA GLY A 364 -8.79 -19.16 -7.97
C GLY A 364 -8.46 -17.68 -8.09
N ARG A 365 -8.14 -17.11 -6.93
CA ARG A 365 -7.82 -15.69 -6.78
C ARG A 365 -6.32 -15.47 -6.92
N ASN A 366 -5.92 -14.35 -7.51
CA ASN A 366 -4.58 -13.82 -7.50
C ASN A 366 -4.08 -13.60 -6.05
N LEU A 367 -4.84 -12.85 -5.23
CA LEU A 367 -4.63 -12.78 -3.79
C LEU A 367 -5.81 -13.40 -3.03
N PRO A 368 -5.57 -14.09 -1.90
CA PRO A 368 -6.65 -14.67 -1.08
C PRO A 368 -7.70 -13.65 -0.62
N THR A 369 -7.34 -12.36 -0.58
CA THR A 369 -8.18 -11.24 -0.16
C THR A 369 -9.01 -10.63 -1.28
N ASP A 370 -8.75 -10.94 -2.55
CA ASP A 370 -9.49 -10.36 -3.67
C ASP A 370 -10.95 -10.79 -3.64
N GLN A 371 -11.90 -9.90 -3.91
CA GLN A 371 -13.33 -10.20 -3.97
C GLN A 371 -13.98 -9.52 -5.17
N PHE A 372 -15.00 -10.16 -5.74
CA PHE A 372 -15.73 -9.68 -6.92
C PHE A 372 -17.18 -9.38 -6.53
N SER A 373 -17.70 -8.26 -7.01
CA SER A 373 -19.11 -7.91 -6.88
C SER A 373 -19.74 -7.79 -8.25
N VAL A 374 -20.78 -8.57 -8.50
CA VAL A 374 -21.54 -8.56 -9.75
C VAL A 374 -22.92 -8.01 -9.49
N ALA A 375 -23.35 -7.05 -10.29
CA ALA A 375 -24.63 -6.39 -10.17
C ALA A 375 -25.41 -6.46 -11.50
N VAL A 376 -26.71 -6.65 -11.37
CA VAL A 376 -27.70 -6.59 -12.44
C VAL A 376 -28.41 -5.25 -12.31
N HIS A 377 -28.34 -4.43 -13.36
CA HIS A 377 -28.90 -3.09 -13.40
C HIS A 377 -30.04 -2.98 -14.40
N LYS A 378 -30.97 -2.10 -14.06
CA LYS A 378 -32.03 -1.65 -14.95
C LYS A 378 -32.02 -0.12 -15.00
N GLY A 379 -31.61 0.44 -16.13
CA GLY A 379 -31.18 1.84 -16.17
C GLY A 379 -30.02 2.04 -15.19
N ASP A 380 -30.08 3.10 -14.39
CA ASP A 380 -29.04 3.42 -13.39
C ASP A 380 -29.25 2.72 -12.03
N ALA A 381 -30.37 2.00 -11.85
CA ALA A 381 -30.69 1.34 -10.60
C ALA A 381 -30.17 -0.11 -10.56
N THR A 382 -29.45 -0.46 -9.49
CA THR A 382 -29.08 -1.85 -9.20
C THR A 382 -30.31 -2.63 -8.74
N ALA A 383 -30.71 -3.63 -9.52
CA ALA A 383 -31.81 -4.50 -9.19
C ALA A 383 -31.36 -5.55 -8.16
N THR A 384 -30.30 -6.30 -8.46
CA THR A 384 -29.73 -7.31 -7.56
C THR A 384 -28.23 -7.35 -7.72
N SER A 385 -27.52 -7.73 -6.67
CA SER A 385 -26.08 -7.94 -6.72
C SER A 385 -25.69 -9.12 -5.85
N LEU A 386 -24.50 -9.64 -6.14
CA LEU A 386 -23.78 -10.60 -5.33
C LEU A 386 -22.41 -10.02 -5.02
N THR A 387 -21.82 -10.41 -3.91
CA THR A 387 -20.39 -10.22 -3.66
C THR A 387 -19.81 -11.53 -3.19
N THR A 388 -18.70 -11.95 -3.81
CA THR A 388 -18.02 -13.18 -3.42
C THR A 388 -17.43 -13.03 -2.02
N SER A 389 -17.19 -14.16 -1.35
CA SER A 389 -16.43 -14.20 -0.10
C SER A 389 -15.57 -15.45 -0.03
N GLY A 390 -14.55 -15.43 0.82
CA GLY A 390 -13.63 -16.57 1.01
C GLY A 390 -12.69 -16.78 -0.18
N THR A 391 -12.11 -17.97 -0.27
CA THR A 391 -10.98 -18.30 -1.17
C THR A 391 -11.24 -19.49 -2.10
N ALA A 392 -12.49 -19.96 -2.16
CA ALA A 392 -12.85 -21.13 -2.96
C ALA A 392 -12.60 -20.90 -4.46
N THR A 393 -12.08 -21.93 -5.13
CA THR A 393 -11.90 -21.97 -6.59
C THR A 393 -13.18 -22.43 -7.28
N GLY A 394 -13.32 -22.09 -8.57
CA GLY A 394 -14.47 -22.45 -9.40
C GLY A 394 -15.66 -21.49 -9.27
N VAL A 395 -16.85 -21.99 -9.58
CA VAL A 395 -18.10 -21.21 -9.49
C VAL A 395 -18.40 -20.90 -8.03
N GLN A 396 -18.56 -19.62 -7.73
CA GLN A 396 -18.81 -19.14 -6.39
C GLN A 396 -20.27 -19.43 -5.98
N PRO A 397 -20.53 -19.77 -4.71
CA PRO A 397 -21.87 -20.16 -4.25
C PRO A 397 -22.87 -19.00 -4.21
N GLN A 398 -22.39 -17.75 -4.21
CA GLN A 398 -23.23 -16.56 -4.27
C GLN A 398 -23.75 -16.32 -5.70
N THR A 399 -25.03 -15.97 -5.83
CA THR A 399 -25.68 -15.69 -7.12
C THR A 399 -26.46 -14.39 -7.05
N ALA A 400 -26.53 -13.65 -8.15
CA ALA A 400 -27.41 -12.50 -8.30
C ALA A 400 -28.62 -12.91 -9.14
N GLY A 401 -29.82 -12.83 -8.57
CA GLY A 401 -31.01 -13.49 -9.11
C GLY A 401 -31.16 -14.94 -8.61
N PRO A 402 -32.14 -15.71 -9.12
CA PRO A 402 -32.90 -15.51 -10.36
C PRO A 402 -33.88 -14.32 -10.33
N LEU A 403 -33.65 -13.34 -11.19
CA LEU A 403 -34.46 -12.13 -11.29
C LEU A 403 -35.44 -12.23 -12.46
N MET A 404 -36.75 -12.04 -12.24
CA MET A 404 -37.69 -11.82 -13.34
C MET A 404 -37.37 -10.51 -14.08
N VAL A 405 -37.30 -10.58 -15.41
CA VAL A 405 -36.96 -9.44 -16.28
C VAL A 405 -37.91 -9.38 -17.47
N LEU A 406 -38.04 -8.20 -18.09
CA LEU A 406 -38.78 -8.06 -19.35
C LEU A 406 -37.91 -8.48 -20.54
N SER A 407 -38.42 -9.33 -21.42
CA SER A 407 -37.69 -9.80 -22.60
C SER A 407 -37.44 -8.69 -23.65
N THR A 408 -38.21 -7.61 -23.59
CA THR A 408 -38.12 -6.46 -24.50
C THR A 408 -37.12 -5.40 -24.02
N GLN A 409 -36.60 -5.52 -22.80
CA GLN A 409 -35.67 -4.55 -22.21
C GLN A 409 -34.28 -5.17 -22.05
N ALA A 410 -33.27 -4.38 -22.40
CA ALA A 410 -31.89 -4.75 -22.13
C ALA A 410 -31.61 -4.68 -20.64
N VAL A 411 -30.85 -5.65 -20.15
CA VAL A 411 -30.34 -5.67 -18.77
C VAL A 411 -28.82 -5.47 -18.82
N THR A 412 -28.31 -4.58 -17.98
CA THR A 412 -26.87 -4.31 -17.89
C THR A 412 -26.29 -5.04 -16.70
N LEU A 413 -25.25 -5.83 -16.92
CA LEU A 413 -24.50 -6.52 -15.88
C LEU A 413 -23.17 -5.79 -15.71
N THR A 414 -22.79 -5.52 -14.46
CA THR A 414 -21.48 -4.93 -14.16
C THR A 414 -20.76 -5.77 -13.12
N GLN A 415 -19.45 -5.92 -13.28
CA GLN A 415 -18.56 -6.47 -12.29
C GLN A 415 -17.61 -5.39 -11.77
N THR A 416 -17.36 -5.42 -10.47
CA THR A 416 -16.39 -4.59 -9.77
C THR A 416 -15.59 -5.45 -8.80
N MET A 417 -14.46 -4.94 -8.31
CA MET A 417 -13.70 -5.59 -7.24
C MET A 417 -13.72 -4.72 -5.97
N PRO A 418 -14.54 -5.07 -4.96
CA PRO A 418 -14.49 -4.41 -3.66
C PRO A 418 -13.13 -4.52 -2.97
N SER A 419 -12.36 -5.56 -3.26
CA SER A 419 -10.98 -5.73 -2.81
C SER A 419 -10.16 -6.42 -3.91
N GLY A 420 -8.94 -5.95 -4.13
CA GLY A 420 -8.04 -6.43 -5.19
C GLY A 420 -7.88 -5.42 -6.34
N ASP A 421 -7.05 -5.79 -7.32
CA ASP A 421 -6.76 -4.99 -8.52
C ASP A 421 -7.39 -5.64 -9.77
N PRO A 422 -8.40 -5.00 -10.41
CA PRO A 422 -9.08 -5.51 -11.62
C PRO A 422 -8.13 -5.89 -12.74
N ILE A 423 -6.97 -5.23 -12.84
CA ILE A 423 -5.95 -5.49 -13.88
C ILE A 423 -5.24 -6.83 -13.65
N GLY A 424 -5.25 -7.32 -12.41
CA GLY A 424 -4.72 -8.63 -12.05
C GLY A 424 -5.50 -9.81 -12.62
N TYR A 425 -6.60 -9.58 -13.35
CA TYR A 425 -7.44 -10.62 -13.93
C TYR A 425 -7.79 -10.34 -15.39
N LEU A 426 -7.93 -11.41 -16.17
CA LEU A 426 -8.64 -11.39 -17.43
C LEU A 426 -10.10 -11.76 -17.17
N THR A 427 -11.00 -10.81 -17.39
CA THR A 427 -12.44 -10.98 -17.21
C THR A 427 -13.11 -11.30 -18.54
N THR A 428 -13.89 -12.38 -18.55
CA THR A 428 -14.80 -12.73 -19.66
C THR A 428 -16.18 -13.00 -19.11
N TRP A 429 -17.21 -12.91 -19.95
CA TRP A 429 -18.56 -13.30 -19.58
C TRP A 429 -19.25 -14.10 -20.68
N GLN A 430 -20.15 -14.99 -20.26
CA GLN A 430 -20.97 -15.79 -21.16
C GLN A 430 -22.38 -15.92 -20.60
N CYS A 431 -23.38 -15.85 -21.46
CA CYS A 431 -24.79 -15.97 -21.14
C CYS A 431 -25.47 -17.00 -22.04
N THR A 432 -26.42 -17.74 -21.47
CA THR A 432 -27.34 -18.67 -22.13
C THR A 432 -28.77 -18.24 -21.90
N GLY A 433 -29.71 -18.60 -22.78
CA GLY A 433 -31.11 -18.15 -22.69
C GLY A 433 -31.30 -16.69 -23.12
N THR A 434 -30.42 -16.17 -23.97
CA THR A 434 -30.46 -14.80 -24.51
C THR A 434 -30.84 -14.79 -25.99
N THR A 435 -31.23 -13.63 -26.54
CA THR A 435 -31.74 -13.54 -27.93
C THR A 435 -30.80 -14.09 -29.00
N SER A 436 -29.49 -14.08 -28.74
CA SER A 436 -28.54 -15.05 -29.29
C SER A 436 -28.36 -16.18 -28.27
N ASP A 437 -28.66 -17.43 -28.64
CA ASP A 437 -28.67 -18.59 -27.72
C ASP A 437 -27.41 -18.70 -26.83
N THR A 438 -26.29 -18.16 -27.32
CA THR A 438 -25.10 -17.85 -26.52
C THR A 438 -24.61 -16.43 -26.81
N SER A 439 -24.62 -15.57 -25.80
CA SER A 439 -23.98 -14.25 -25.83
C SER A 439 -22.68 -14.30 -25.03
N SER A 440 -21.60 -13.70 -25.52
CA SER A 440 -20.32 -13.67 -24.80
C SER A 440 -19.52 -12.41 -25.08
N GLY A 441 -18.63 -12.05 -24.16
CA GLY A 441 -17.74 -10.91 -24.34
C GLY A 441 -16.60 -10.88 -23.32
N THR A 442 -15.79 -9.84 -23.41
CA THR A 442 -14.66 -9.58 -22.52
C THR A 442 -14.89 -8.31 -21.71
N GLY A 443 -14.32 -8.25 -20.51
CA GLY A 443 -14.39 -7.09 -19.62
C GLY A 443 -15.54 -7.15 -18.61
N PRO A 444 -15.65 -6.10 -17.78
CA PRO A 444 -16.51 -6.11 -16.60
C PRO A 444 -17.97 -5.71 -16.87
N VAL A 445 -18.35 -5.43 -18.12
CA VAL A 445 -19.71 -4.98 -18.47
C VAL A 445 -20.29 -5.86 -19.56
N ALA A 446 -21.55 -6.26 -19.39
CA ALA A 446 -22.33 -6.99 -20.38
C ALA A 446 -23.72 -6.36 -20.51
N THR A 447 -24.27 -6.31 -21.73
CA THR A 447 -25.66 -5.91 -21.96
C THR A 447 -26.35 -7.02 -22.73
N VAL A 448 -27.43 -7.56 -22.17
CA VAL A 448 -28.11 -8.74 -22.72
C VAL A 448 -29.62 -8.58 -22.76
N TYR A 449 -30.25 -9.26 -23.71
CA TYR A 449 -31.70 -9.45 -23.79
C TYR A 449 -32.02 -10.91 -23.48
N VAL A 450 -32.87 -11.14 -22.48
CA VAL A 450 -33.30 -12.48 -22.09
C VAL A 450 -34.42 -12.95 -23.02
N LEU A 451 -34.34 -14.20 -23.50
CA LEU A 451 -35.39 -14.78 -24.34
C LEU A 451 -36.69 -14.96 -23.56
N ALA A 452 -37.81 -14.67 -24.23
CA ALA A 452 -39.13 -14.80 -23.66
C ALA A 452 -39.37 -16.19 -23.04
N GLY A 453 -39.81 -16.24 -21.78
CA GLY A 453 -40.13 -17.47 -21.05
C GLY A 453 -38.97 -18.41 -20.73
N THR A 454 -37.72 -17.94 -20.82
CA THR A 454 -36.53 -18.75 -20.53
C THR A 454 -35.91 -18.40 -19.17
N ALA A 455 -35.24 -19.38 -18.56
CA ALA A 455 -34.36 -19.14 -17.41
C ALA A 455 -32.92 -18.92 -17.92
N ALA A 456 -32.54 -17.67 -18.12
CA ALA A 456 -31.20 -17.30 -18.58
C ALA A 456 -30.17 -17.38 -17.45
N SER A 457 -28.97 -17.82 -17.81
CA SER A 457 -27.84 -17.89 -16.91
C SER A 457 -26.65 -17.17 -17.53
N CYS A 458 -26.12 -16.18 -16.81
CA CYS A 458 -24.89 -15.48 -17.13
C CYS A 458 -23.80 -15.82 -16.12
N GLN A 459 -22.56 -15.91 -16.59
CA GLN A 459 -21.40 -16.17 -15.77
C GLN A 459 -20.28 -15.23 -16.15
N PHE A 460 -19.77 -14.46 -15.18
CA PHE A 460 -18.47 -13.84 -15.30
C PHE A 460 -17.39 -14.86 -14.91
N THR A 461 -16.31 -14.91 -15.67
CA THR A 461 -15.15 -15.76 -15.43
C THR A 461 -13.91 -14.88 -15.31
N ASN A 462 -13.22 -14.98 -14.18
CA ASN A 462 -12.01 -14.25 -13.87
C ASN A 462 -10.82 -15.20 -13.74
N VAL A 463 -9.82 -14.99 -14.60
CA VAL A 463 -8.57 -15.76 -14.59
C VAL A 463 -7.43 -14.84 -14.18
N PRO A 464 -6.61 -15.19 -13.17
CA PRO A 464 -5.45 -14.39 -12.79
C PRO A 464 -4.53 -14.13 -13.99
N ASN A 465 -4.23 -12.86 -14.24
CA ASN A 465 -3.44 -12.39 -15.36
C ASN A 465 -2.03 -12.02 -14.88
N LEU A 466 -1.22 -13.03 -14.55
CA LEU A 466 0.01 -12.87 -13.77
C LEU A 466 1.29 -13.12 -14.57
N GLY A 467 2.31 -12.29 -14.35
CA GLY A 467 3.71 -12.59 -14.61
C GLY A 467 4.48 -12.89 -13.31
N LYS A 468 5.75 -13.28 -13.40
CA LYS A 468 6.65 -13.48 -12.26
C LYS A 468 7.82 -12.50 -12.32
N LEU A 469 7.96 -11.70 -11.27
CA LEU A 469 9.09 -10.81 -11.06
C LEU A 469 10.00 -11.39 -9.98
N THR A 470 11.27 -11.60 -10.33
CA THR A 470 12.33 -11.90 -9.37
C THR A 470 13.23 -10.68 -9.25
N THR A 471 13.54 -10.24 -8.05
CA THR A 471 14.48 -9.14 -7.83
C THR A 471 15.73 -9.63 -7.11
N THR A 472 16.90 -9.22 -7.55
CA THR A 472 18.19 -9.60 -6.96
C THR A 472 19.04 -8.36 -6.77
N LYS A 473 19.86 -8.35 -5.71
CA LYS A 473 20.77 -7.27 -5.40
C LYS A 473 22.20 -7.62 -5.80
N ASP A 474 22.88 -6.68 -6.42
CA ASP A 474 24.26 -6.80 -6.87
C ASP A 474 25.09 -5.53 -6.55
N PHE A 475 26.40 -5.70 -6.43
CA PHE A 475 27.38 -4.64 -6.17
C PHE A 475 28.52 -4.79 -7.20
N PRO A 476 28.36 -4.28 -8.44
CA PRO A 476 29.32 -4.53 -9.51
C PRO A 476 30.68 -3.87 -9.27
N GLN A 477 30.77 -2.91 -8.34
CA GLN A 477 31.99 -2.25 -7.91
C GLN A 477 32.05 -2.19 -6.38
N PRO A 478 32.36 -3.30 -5.68
CA PRO A 478 32.54 -3.28 -4.24
C PRO A 478 33.92 -2.70 -3.93
N HIS A 479 34.08 -1.43 -4.24
CA HIS A 479 35.25 -0.66 -3.86
C HIS A 479 35.02 -0.10 -2.46
N TYR A 480 36.09 0.16 -1.74
CA TYR A 480 36.08 0.83 -0.44
C TYR A 480 35.68 -0.05 0.77
N GLY A 481 35.67 -1.38 0.69
CA GLY A 481 35.54 -2.24 1.89
C GLY A 481 34.18 -2.20 2.59
N ALA A 482 33.16 -1.65 1.94
CA ALA A 482 31.80 -1.62 2.46
C ALA A 482 31.13 -3.03 2.42
N PRO A 483 30.21 -3.34 3.35
CA PRO A 483 29.51 -4.63 3.36
C PRO A 483 28.68 -4.90 2.09
N THR A 484 28.86 -6.06 1.47
CA THR A 484 28.18 -6.43 0.22
C THR A 484 27.09 -7.49 0.41
N ASP A 485 26.51 -7.60 1.62
CA ASP A 485 25.48 -8.61 1.91
C ASP A 485 24.16 -8.27 1.20
N PRO A 486 23.76 -9.01 0.14
CA PRO A 486 22.54 -8.73 -0.60
C PRO A 486 21.27 -8.97 0.24
N THR A 487 21.36 -9.73 1.33
CA THR A 487 20.20 -10.08 2.18
C THR A 487 19.80 -8.97 3.15
N ALA A 488 20.71 -8.00 3.40
CA ALA A 488 20.42 -6.81 4.20
C ALA A 488 19.55 -5.78 3.46
N TRP A 489 19.25 -6.01 2.18
CA TRP A 489 18.54 -5.07 1.32
C TRP A 489 17.07 -5.41 1.16
N THR A 490 16.23 -4.37 1.20
CA THR A 490 14.82 -4.45 0.83
C THR A 490 14.64 -3.87 -0.56
N LEU A 491 14.42 -4.74 -1.55
CA LEU A 491 14.14 -4.36 -2.93
C LEU A 491 12.63 -4.18 -3.08
N ARG A 492 12.18 -3.32 -3.99
CA ARG A 492 10.79 -2.88 -3.99
C ARG A 492 10.23 -2.75 -5.41
N ALA A 493 8.96 -3.08 -5.56
CA ALA A 493 8.20 -2.78 -6.77
C ALA A 493 6.82 -2.21 -6.42
N ILE A 494 6.33 -1.27 -7.23
CA ILE A 494 4.95 -0.76 -7.16
C ILE A 494 4.42 -0.64 -8.58
N SER A 495 3.12 -0.92 -8.81
CA SER A 495 2.58 -0.67 -10.14
C SER A 495 2.57 0.83 -10.43
N ARG A 496 2.87 1.19 -11.68
CA ARG A 496 2.87 2.59 -12.14
C ARG A 496 1.52 3.25 -11.83
N GLN A 497 0.42 2.53 -12.03
CA GLN A 497 -0.93 3.05 -11.77
C GLN A 497 -1.20 3.30 -10.28
N ALA A 498 -0.77 2.40 -9.39
CA ALA A 498 -0.92 2.60 -7.94
C ALA A 498 -0.12 3.82 -7.47
N PHE A 499 1.11 3.97 -7.97
CA PHE A 499 1.95 5.13 -7.67
C PHE A 499 1.35 6.44 -8.21
N MET A 500 0.79 6.44 -9.42
CA MET A 500 0.12 7.61 -9.99
C MET A 500 -1.17 8.00 -9.23
N ALA A 501 -1.87 7.02 -8.67
CA ALA A 501 -3.06 7.27 -7.85
C ALA A 501 -2.69 7.85 -6.47
N ASN A 502 -1.62 7.34 -5.87
CA ASN A 502 -1.09 7.82 -4.60
C ASN A 502 0.43 7.54 -4.52
N PRO A 503 1.30 8.56 -4.62
CA PRO A 503 2.76 8.37 -4.51
C PRO A 503 3.22 7.79 -3.18
N ASN A 504 2.38 7.88 -2.13
CA ASN A 504 2.63 7.29 -0.81
C ASN A 504 2.02 5.88 -0.65
N ALA A 505 1.52 5.26 -1.73
CA ALA A 505 1.01 3.90 -1.69
C ALA A 505 2.11 2.90 -1.29
N ALA A 506 1.70 1.82 -0.63
CA ALA A 506 2.63 0.80 -0.15
C ALA A 506 3.34 0.10 -1.32
N TRP A 507 4.65 -0.03 -1.22
CA TRP A 507 5.46 -0.81 -2.15
C TRP A 507 5.40 -2.30 -1.79
N THR A 508 5.55 -3.15 -2.80
CA THR A 508 5.75 -4.59 -2.59
C THR A 508 7.23 -4.84 -2.35
N ASP A 509 7.56 -5.27 -1.14
CA ASP A 509 8.93 -5.55 -0.73
C ASP A 509 9.39 -6.96 -1.14
N PHE A 510 10.67 -7.08 -1.49
CA PHE A 510 11.36 -8.30 -1.87
C PHE A 510 12.66 -8.44 -1.10
N THR A 511 12.98 -9.66 -0.69
CA THR A 511 14.36 -10.02 -0.37
C THR A 511 15.13 -10.34 -1.65
N SER A 512 16.46 -10.19 -1.64
CA SER A 512 17.28 -10.55 -2.80
C SER A 512 17.10 -12.03 -3.18
N GLY A 513 16.74 -12.30 -4.43
CA GLY A 513 16.42 -13.62 -4.97
C GLY A 513 14.95 -14.02 -4.86
N GLN A 514 14.10 -13.21 -4.22
CA GLN A 514 12.68 -13.53 -4.08
C GLN A 514 11.94 -13.35 -5.40
N THR A 515 11.11 -14.34 -5.75
CA THR A 515 10.15 -14.27 -6.84
C THR A 515 8.74 -14.01 -6.30
N ARG A 516 8.01 -13.07 -6.91
CA ARG A 516 6.58 -12.86 -6.65
C ARG A 516 5.79 -12.92 -7.97
N SER A 517 4.58 -13.46 -7.89
CA SER A 517 3.60 -13.36 -8.97
C SER A 517 2.89 -12.01 -8.88
N LEU A 518 2.88 -11.27 -9.98
CA LEU A 518 2.36 -9.91 -10.06
C LEU A 518 1.47 -9.77 -11.30
N GLY A 519 0.48 -8.88 -11.26
CA GLY A 519 -0.40 -8.63 -12.40
C GLY A 519 0.37 -8.12 -13.63
N ALA A 520 -0.11 -8.42 -14.83
CA ALA A 520 0.52 -7.94 -16.05
C ALA A 520 0.32 -6.42 -16.24
N GLN A 521 1.37 -5.62 -15.97
CA GLN A 521 1.38 -4.16 -16.07
C GLN A 521 2.81 -3.60 -15.93
N THR A 522 2.95 -2.27 -16.01
CA THR A 522 4.23 -1.60 -15.75
C THR A 522 4.45 -1.40 -14.25
N TYR A 523 5.61 -1.85 -13.76
CA TYR A 523 6.08 -1.66 -12.39
C TYR A 523 7.22 -0.64 -12.34
N LEU A 524 7.18 0.22 -11.34
CA LEU A 524 8.31 1.02 -10.89
C LEU A 524 9.15 0.15 -9.96
N LEU A 525 10.47 0.14 -10.17
CA LEU A 525 11.42 -0.67 -9.42
C LEU A 525 12.37 0.26 -8.65
N ASP A 526 12.59 -0.05 -7.37
CA ASP A 526 13.48 0.71 -6.51
C ASP A 526 13.97 -0.16 -5.34
N GLU A 527 14.68 0.44 -4.41
CA GLU A 527 15.09 -0.16 -3.14
C GLU A 527 14.95 0.80 -1.97
N ALA A 528 14.92 0.26 -0.76
CA ALA A 528 15.00 1.09 0.43
C ALA A 528 16.36 1.83 0.47
N PRO A 529 16.39 3.17 0.64
CA PRO A 529 17.63 3.92 0.72
C PRO A 529 18.56 3.39 1.82
N GLN A 530 19.84 3.24 1.49
CA GLN A 530 20.88 2.87 2.45
C GLN A 530 21.98 3.94 2.46
N PRO A 531 22.38 4.45 3.64
CA PRO A 531 23.46 5.42 3.76
C PRO A 531 24.75 4.92 3.09
N GLY A 532 25.40 5.79 2.32
CA GLY A 532 26.68 5.49 1.67
C GLY A 532 26.59 4.57 0.44
N TYR A 533 25.40 4.23 -0.04
CA TYR A 533 25.19 3.50 -1.27
C TYR A 533 24.29 4.28 -2.23
N GLU A 534 24.53 4.09 -3.52
CA GLU A 534 23.73 4.70 -4.59
C GLU A 534 23.23 3.63 -5.57
N LEU A 535 21.94 3.66 -5.90
CA LEU A 535 21.34 2.80 -6.92
C LEU A 535 21.67 3.34 -8.32
N THR A 536 22.72 2.77 -8.90
CA THR A 536 23.28 3.20 -10.19
C THR A 536 22.56 2.65 -11.41
N GLY A 537 21.82 1.55 -11.26
CA GLY A 537 21.10 0.96 -12.38
C GLY A 537 20.30 -0.29 -12.00
N ILE A 538 19.40 -0.69 -12.89
CA ILE A 538 18.67 -1.96 -12.80
C ILE A 538 18.78 -2.67 -14.14
N THR A 539 19.12 -3.96 -14.14
CA THR A 539 19.15 -4.80 -15.34
C THR A 539 18.10 -5.90 -15.23
N CYS A 540 17.11 -5.89 -16.12
CA CYS A 540 16.04 -6.89 -16.16
C CYS A 540 16.26 -7.88 -17.31
N THR A 541 16.18 -9.17 -17.00
CA THR A 541 16.39 -10.27 -17.94
C THR A 541 15.15 -11.15 -17.97
N PRO A 542 14.34 -11.11 -19.05
CA PRO A 542 13.26 -12.07 -19.25
C PRO A 542 13.82 -13.49 -19.38
N LEU A 543 13.10 -14.48 -18.86
CA LEU A 543 13.47 -15.89 -19.02
C LEU A 543 13.47 -16.26 -20.51
N GLY A 544 14.64 -16.66 -21.03
CA GLY A 544 14.84 -16.94 -22.46
C GLY A 544 14.95 -15.71 -23.37
N GLY A 545 15.03 -14.50 -22.79
CA GLY A 545 15.25 -13.24 -23.50
C GLY A 545 16.62 -12.61 -23.22
N THR A 546 16.87 -11.47 -23.85
CA THR A 546 18.11 -10.69 -23.66
C THR A 546 17.99 -9.78 -22.44
N ALA A 547 19.09 -9.61 -21.69
CA ALA A 547 19.17 -8.65 -20.60
C ALA A 547 19.00 -7.20 -21.10
N GLN A 548 18.23 -6.41 -20.35
CA GLN A 548 17.94 -5.01 -20.64
C GLN A 548 18.32 -4.14 -19.44
N THR A 549 19.26 -3.22 -19.64
CA THR A 549 19.60 -2.20 -18.63
C THR A 549 18.59 -1.06 -18.70
N LEU A 550 17.90 -0.84 -17.59
CA LEU A 550 16.91 0.20 -17.44
C LEU A 550 17.57 1.55 -17.17
N ARG A 551 16.91 2.60 -17.61
CA ARG A 551 17.23 3.98 -17.29
C ARG A 551 16.11 4.56 -16.44
N ARG A 552 16.40 5.60 -15.69
CA ARG A 552 15.36 6.40 -15.04
C ARG A 552 14.63 7.19 -16.12
N GLU A 553 13.32 7.05 -16.13
CA GLU A 553 12.42 7.74 -17.06
C GLU A 553 11.29 8.39 -16.26
N PRO A 554 10.70 9.51 -16.74
CA PRO A 554 9.56 10.13 -16.11
C PRO A 554 8.44 9.12 -15.84
N VAL A 555 7.94 9.10 -14.61
CA VAL A 555 6.83 8.19 -14.24
C VAL A 555 5.60 8.47 -15.10
N ASP A 556 5.31 9.74 -15.37
CA ASP A 556 4.30 10.18 -16.32
C ASP A 556 4.81 11.44 -17.03
N PRO A 557 5.02 11.43 -18.37
CA PRO A 557 5.46 12.62 -19.11
C PRO A 557 4.52 13.81 -18.97
N ALA A 558 3.24 13.59 -18.65
CA ALA A 558 2.27 14.65 -18.40
C ALA A 558 2.35 15.23 -16.98
N ARG A 559 3.08 14.57 -16.06
CA ARG A 559 3.19 14.93 -14.64
C ARG A 559 4.65 14.85 -14.14
N PRO A 560 5.50 15.83 -14.52
CA PRO A 560 6.92 15.85 -14.16
C PRO A 560 7.17 15.96 -12.65
N GLU A 561 6.19 16.43 -11.87
CA GLU A 561 6.26 16.51 -10.41
C GLU A 561 6.36 15.13 -9.72
N LEU A 562 6.03 14.05 -10.43
CA LEU A 562 6.16 12.67 -9.93
C LEU A 562 7.60 12.12 -10.02
N GLY A 563 8.50 12.86 -10.68
CA GLY A 563 9.90 12.47 -10.85
C GLY A 563 10.11 11.33 -11.84
N GLU A 564 11.29 10.72 -11.77
CA GLU A 564 11.70 9.61 -12.62
C GLU A 564 11.81 8.31 -11.81
N ALA A 565 11.70 7.17 -12.49
CA ALA A 565 11.87 5.85 -11.89
C ALA A 565 12.40 4.84 -12.91
N TYR A 566 12.97 3.72 -12.44
CA TYR A 566 13.22 2.56 -13.29
C TYR A 566 11.90 1.83 -13.51
N GLN A 567 11.57 1.53 -14.76
CA GLN A 567 10.26 0.97 -15.12
C GLN A 567 10.40 -0.35 -15.88
N TRP A 568 9.55 -1.33 -15.56
CA TRP A 568 9.48 -2.60 -16.28
C TRP A 568 8.04 -2.99 -16.61
N SER A 569 7.73 -3.24 -17.87
CA SER A 569 6.44 -3.79 -18.31
C SER A 569 6.44 -5.32 -18.17
N LEU A 570 5.74 -5.82 -17.16
CA LEU A 570 5.56 -7.25 -16.92
C LEU A 570 4.35 -7.77 -17.69
N ALA A 571 4.54 -8.73 -18.60
CA ALA A 571 3.47 -9.38 -19.32
C ALA A 571 2.96 -10.64 -18.60
N ALA A 572 1.73 -11.06 -18.92
CA ALA A 572 1.16 -12.30 -18.40
C ALA A 572 1.96 -13.52 -18.86
N GLY A 573 2.19 -14.47 -17.95
CA GLY A 573 3.02 -15.65 -18.19
C GLY A 573 4.53 -15.35 -18.31
N GLN A 574 4.94 -14.08 -18.39
CA GLN A 574 6.36 -13.71 -18.43
C GLN A 574 7.02 -14.00 -17.09
N GLN A 575 8.26 -14.49 -17.14
CA GLN A 575 9.14 -14.52 -15.97
C GLN A 575 10.32 -13.60 -16.25
N VAL A 576 10.67 -12.75 -15.31
CA VAL A 576 11.78 -11.79 -15.43
C VAL A 576 12.56 -11.73 -14.13
N THR A 577 13.88 -11.62 -14.25
CA THR A 577 14.78 -11.33 -13.12
C THR A 577 15.39 -9.94 -13.30
N CYS A 578 15.15 -9.05 -12.35
CA CYS A 578 15.71 -7.70 -12.30
C CYS A 578 16.81 -7.62 -11.23
N GLN A 579 18.05 -7.37 -11.67
CA GLN A 579 19.21 -7.10 -10.83
C GLN A 579 19.33 -5.61 -10.55
N LEU A 580 19.31 -5.22 -9.28
CA LEU A 580 19.52 -3.85 -8.82
C LEU A 580 21.01 -3.69 -8.46
N HIS A 581 21.68 -2.72 -9.07
CA HIS A 581 23.12 -2.53 -8.98
C HIS A 581 23.49 -1.29 -8.17
N ASN A 582 24.25 -1.48 -7.08
CA ASN A 582 24.75 -0.36 -6.29
C ASN A 582 26.25 -0.12 -6.38
N SER A 583 26.59 1.16 -6.36
CA SER A 583 27.93 1.62 -6.05
C SER A 583 28.03 2.08 -4.60
N VAL A 584 29.21 1.90 -4.03
CA VAL A 584 29.59 2.40 -2.71
C VAL A 584 30.13 3.82 -2.86
N GLN A 585 29.66 4.74 -2.03
CA GLN A 585 30.24 6.09 -1.95
C GLN A 585 31.53 6.05 -1.12
N PRO A 586 32.67 6.52 -1.65
CA PRO A 586 33.92 6.56 -0.90
C PRO A 586 33.90 7.59 0.22
N GLY A 587 34.78 7.40 1.19
CA GLY A 587 35.05 8.38 2.23
C GLY A 587 35.95 9.53 1.77
N THR A 588 35.87 10.65 2.48
CA THR A 588 36.81 11.77 2.40
C THR A 588 37.29 12.09 3.80
N LEU A 589 38.59 11.96 4.05
CA LEU A 589 39.18 12.32 5.34
C LEU A 589 39.61 13.78 5.29
N THR A 590 39.33 14.51 6.36
CA THR A 590 39.81 15.88 6.49
C THR A 590 40.46 16.10 7.85
N TRP A 591 41.50 16.91 7.91
CA TRP A 591 42.06 17.34 9.19
C TRP A 591 42.71 18.71 9.08
N THR A 592 42.85 19.39 10.21
CA THR A 592 43.59 20.64 10.30
C THR A 592 44.77 20.51 11.23
N LYS A 593 45.91 21.04 10.81
CA LYS A 593 47.10 21.18 11.63
C LYS A 593 47.09 22.56 12.28
N THR A 594 47.09 22.60 13.61
CA THR A 594 47.05 23.86 14.35
C THR A 594 48.17 24.00 15.37
N SER A 595 48.36 25.22 15.88
CA SER A 595 49.01 25.48 17.16
C SER A 595 48.08 25.13 18.33
N GLN A 596 48.59 25.22 19.56
CA GLN A 596 47.75 25.17 20.76
C GLN A 596 46.72 26.31 20.83
N SER A 597 46.97 27.44 20.18
CA SER A 597 46.03 28.58 20.06
C SER A 597 45.01 28.42 18.93
N SER A 598 44.99 27.28 18.23
CA SER A 598 44.12 26.97 17.08
C SER A 598 44.44 27.71 15.78
N ASP A 599 45.61 28.34 15.68
CA ASP A 599 46.09 28.94 14.42
C ASP A 599 46.56 27.85 13.46
N LEU A 600 46.25 27.96 12.16
CA LEU A 600 46.68 26.97 11.16
C LEU A 600 48.20 27.00 10.95
N LEU A 601 48.81 25.81 10.87
CA LEU A 601 50.24 25.64 10.68
C LEU A 601 50.54 24.94 9.35
N ALA A 602 51.30 25.61 8.49
CA ALA A 602 51.75 25.07 7.22
C ALA A 602 52.97 24.17 7.37
N GLY A 603 53.14 23.23 6.44
CA GLY A 603 54.34 22.42 6.26
C GLY A 603 54.40 21.14 7.09
N SER A 604 53.26 20.65 7.60
CA SER A 604 53.22 19.32 8.23
C SER A 604 53.15 18.18 7.20
N GLY A 605 53.80 17.06 7.49
CA GLY A 605 53.75 15.84 6.69
C GLY A 605 53.13 14.69 7.48
N TRP A 606 52.41 13.81 6.78
CA TRP A 606 51.62 12.76 7.42
C TRP A 606 51.77 11.40 6.73
N GLN A 607 51.66 10.35 7.53
CA GLN A 607 51.44 8.99 7.07
C GLN A 607 50.01 8.57 7.40
N LEU A 608 49.17 8.46 6.36
CA LEU A 608 47.83 7.89 6.45
C LEU A 608 47.92 6.37 6.23
N THR A 609 47.33 5.59 7.14
CA THR A 609 47.20 4.13 7.01
C THR A 609 45.72 3.77 6.91
N ALA A 610 45.32 3.15 5.81
CA ALA A 610 43.95 2.69 5.57
C ALA A 610 43.64 1.39 6.35
N PRO A 611 42.35 1.02 6.52
CA PRO A 611 41.92 -0.21 7.23
C PRO A 611 42.53 -1.52 6.70
N GLY A 612 42.95 -1.56 5.43
CA GLY A 612 43.66 -2.69 4.82
C GLY A 612 45.19 -2.67 4.98
N GLY A 613 45.73 -1.71 5.74
CA GLY A 613 47.18 -1.52 5.95
C GLY A 613 47.90 -0.73 4.85
N ALA A 614 47.19 -0.32 3.78
CA ALA A 614 47.77 0.52 2.74
C ALA A 614 48.21 1.87 3.32
N GLN A 615 49.44 2.25 3.02
CA GLN A 615 50.08 3.46 3.52
C GLN A 615 50.18 4.52 2.42
N LEU A 616 49.73 5.74 2.72
CA LEU A 616 49.79 6.90 1.85
C LEU A 616 50.49 8.06 2.57
N ALA A 617 51.62 8.53 2.02
CA ALA A 617 52.26 9.75 2.49
C ALA A 617 51.46 10.97 1.98
N VAL A 618 51.14 11.89 2.88
CA VAL A 618 50.37 13.10 2.60
C VAL A 618 51.23 14.31 2.97
N VAL A 619 51.55 15.13 1.97
CA VAL A 619 52.34 16.36 2.11
C VAL A 619 51.38 17.54 2.03
N ASP A 620 51.54 18.53 2.91
CA ASP A 620 50.72 19.75 2.93
C ASP A 620 50.68 20.44 1.57
N ASN A 621 49.48 20.62 1.03
CA ASN A 621 49.26 21.40 -0.17
C ASN A 621 49.03 22.86 0.23
N THR A 622 50.05 23.68 0.03
CA THR A 622 50.01 25.11 0.33
C THR A 622 49.76 25.96 -0.94
N GLY A 623 49.27 25.35 -2.02
CA GLY A 623 49.07 26.00 -3.32
C GLY A 623 50.35 26.17 -4.15
N GLN A 624 51.38 25.39 -3.86
CA GLN A 624 52.66 25.44 -4.56
C GLN A 624 52.53 24.99 -6.03
N PRO A 625 53.19 25.68 -7.00
CA PRO A 625 53.12 25.31 -8.41
C PRO A 625 53.60 23.88 -8.66
N GLY A 626 52.83 23.12 -9.44
CA GLY A 626 53.19 21.74 -9.81
C GLY A 626 52.96 20.69 -8.70
N TYR A 627 52.22 21.02 -7.64
CA TYR A 627 51.83 20.04 -6.62
C TYR A 627 51.05 18.85 -7.23
N ALA A 628 51.45 17.64 -6.87
CA ALA A 628 50.84 16.38 -7.31
C ALA A 628 50.74 15.35 -6.17
N GLY A 629 50.51 15.82 -4.94
CA GLY A 629 50.34 14.97 -3.76
C GLY A 629 48.87 14.60 -3.49
N ALA A 630 48.65 13.90 -2.37
CA ALA A 630 47.34 13.38 -1.98
C ALA A 630 46.40 14.42 -1.34
N ASP A 631 46.94 15.53 -0.85
CA ASP A 631 46.15 16.60 -0.25
C ASP A 631 45.55 17.52 -1.33
N THR A 632 44.23 17.52 -1.42
CA THR A 632 43.49 18.24 -2.47
C THR A 632 43.12 19.66 -2.08
N ASP A 633 43.37 20.10 -0.85
CA ASP A 633 43.08 21.45 -0.39
C ASP A 633 44.34 22.33 -0.42
N PRO A 634 44.37 23.44 -1.18
CA PRO A 634 45.55 24.32 -1.26
C PRO A 634 45.71 25.24 -0.03
N THR A 635 44.81 25.18 0.96
CA THR A 635 44.85 26.02 2.15
C THR A 635 45.90 25.48 3.13
N PRO A 636 46.98 26.23 3.42
CA PRO A 636 48.06 25.72 4.26
C PRO A 636 47.58 25.22 5.63
N GLY A 637 48.00 24.01 6.02
CA GLY A 637 47.60 23.38 7.27
C GLY A 637 46.19 22.79 7.28
N ARG A 638 45.47 22.76 6.16
CA ARG A 638 44.19 22.06 6.02
C ARG A 638 44.33 20.96 4.97
N PHE A 639 43.94 19.76 5.35
CA PHE A 639 44.13 18.56 4.54
C PHE A 639 42.79 17.98 4.11
N VAL A 640 42.69 17.60 2.84
CA VAL A 640 41.54 16.88 2.27
C VAL A 640 42.02 15.73 1.40
N VAL A 641 41.76 14.50 1.84
CA VAL A 641 42.09 13.27 1.11
C VAL A 641 40.83 12.51 0.75
N THR A 642 40.54 12.41 -0.55
CA THR A 642 39.32 11.78 -1.10
C THR A 642 39.53 10.30 -1.41
N ASN A 643 38.45 9.60 -1.84
CA ASN A 643 38.48 8.21 -2.31
C ASN A 643 39.01 7.19 -1.27
N GLN A 644 38.70 7.42 0.00
CA GLN A 644 39.15 6.55 1.09
C GLN A 644 38.19 5.37 1.32
N PRO A 645 38.71 4.17 1.63
CA PRO A 645 37.87 3.03 2.00
C PRO A 645 37.06 3.30 3.28
N TRP A 646 36.06 2.49 3.57
CA TRP A 646 35.35 2.46 4.85
C TRP A 646 36.19 1.71 5.88
N GLY A 647 36.10 2.15 7.14
CA GLY A 647 36.82 1.60 8.29
C GLY A 647 37.69 2.64 9.00
N SER A 648 38.44 2.19 10.02
CA SER A 648 39.35 3.04 10.81
C SER A 648 40.66 3.31 10.06
N HIS A 649 40.95 4.58 9.83
CA HIS A 649 42.20 5.08 9.27
C HIS A 649 43.05 5.64 10.39
N ARG A 650 44.35 5.39 10.31
CA ARG A 650 45.32 5.87 11.30
C ARG A 650 46.21 6.93 10.67
N LEU A 651 46.20 8.12 11.25
CA LEU A 651 47.08 9.23 10.89
C LEU A 651 48.24 9.32 11.88
N VAL A 652 49.44 9.45 11.36
CA VAL A 652 50.67 9.73 12.12
C VAL A 652 51.33 10.93 11.49
N GLU A 653 51.67 11.94 12.29
CA GLU A 653 52.50 13.05 11.82
C GLU A 653 53.93 12.54 11.61
N THR A 654 54.47 12.73 10.41
CA THR A 654 55.83 12.34 10.05
C THR A 654 56.78 13.53 9.97
N GLU A 655 56.24 14.73 9.76
CA GLU A 655 57.01 15.97 9.71
C GLU A 655 56.22 17.08 10.40
N ALA A 656 56.82 17.73 11.39
CA ALA A 656 56.21 18.82 12.14
C ALA A 656 56.34 20.15 11.37
N PRO A 657 55.38 21.07 11.50
CA PRO A 657 55.54 22.45 11.03
C PRO A 657 56.78 23.13 11.63
N SER A 658 57.32 24.11 10.90
CA SER A 658 58.50 24.85 11.40
C SER A 658 58.23 25.48 12.77
N GLY A 659 59.21 25.39 13.67
CA GLY A 659 59.12 25.90 15.04
C GLY A 659 58.23 25.08 15.99
N HIS A 660 57.76 23.89 15.60
CA HIS A 660 56.92 23.01 16.41
C HIS A 660 57.55 21.64 16.63
N ALA A 661 57.22 21.00 17.75
CA ALA A 661 57.61 19.62 18.03
C ALA A 661 56.74 18.64 17.23
N LEU A 662 57.31 17.48 16.87
CA LEU A 662 56.57 16.38 16.22
C LEU A 662 55.56 15.77 17.18
N ALA A 663 54.29 15.69 16.76
CA ALA A 663 53.22 15.10 17.55
C ALA A 663 53.53 13.62 17.87
N GLN A 664 53.28 13.23 19.13
CA GLN A 664 53.49 11.85 19.57
C GLN A 664 52.20 11.03 19.41
N GLY A 665 52.33 9.83 18.85
CA GLY A 665 51.22 8.87 18.73
C GLY A 665 50.51 8.91 17.37
N SER A 666 49.22 8.57 17.37
CA SER A 666 48.41 8.52 16.15
C SER A 666 46.97 8.90 16.42
N THR A 667 46.34 9.50 15.43
CA THR A 667 44.91 9.86 15.45
C THR A 667 44.13 8.89 14.57
N GLU A 668 42.99 8.40 15.06
CA GLU A 668 42.10 7.54 14.27
C GLU A 668 40.91 8.32 13.71
N LEU A 669 40.59 8.11 12.44
CA LEU A 669 39.39 8.59 11.77
C LEU A 669 38.66 7.41 11.15
N THR A 670 37.38 7.22 11.49
CA THR A 670 36.59 6.11 10.94
C THR A 670 35.60 6.60 9.89
N VAL A 671 35.70 6.04 8.69
CA VAL A 671 34.71 6.24 7.60
C VAL A 671 33.66 5.15 7.72
N THR A 672 32.38 5.53 7.76
CA THR A 672 31.24 4.61 7.80
C THR A 672 30.16 5.03 6.80
N ALA A 673 29.18 4.15 6.59
CA ALA A 673 27.98 4.40 5.79
C ALA A 673 27.27 5.73 6.10
N THR A 674 27.25 6.13 7.38
CA THR A 674 26.57 7.35 7.86
C THR A 674 27.52 8.51 8.10
N HIS A 675 28.83 8.30 7.99
CA HIS A 675 29.85 9.30 8.24
C HIS A 675 30.98 9.16 7.22
N LEU A 676 30.70 9.59 5.98
CA LEU A 676 31.63 9.53 4.86
C LEU A 676 32.72 10.60 4.93
N ALA A 677 32.53 11.67 5.70
CA ALA A 677 33.44 12.81 5.74
C ALA A 677 33.92 13.17 7.17
N PRO A 678 34.61 12.25 7.88
CA PRO A 678 35.09 12.54 9.23
C PRO A 678 36.20 13.61 9.22
N SER A 679 36.25 14.41 10.29
CA SER A 679 37.21 15.50 10.45
C SER A 679 37.81 15.57 11.86
N VAL A 680 39.05 16.07 11.97
CA VAL A 680 39.73 16.27 13.26
C VAL A 680 40.73 17.43 13.20
N ALA A 681 40.93 18.14 14.31
CA ALA A 681 42.01 19.12 14.46
C ALA A 681 43.15 18.52 15.29
N ILE A 682 44.40 18.69 14.83
CA ILE A 682 45.59 18.15 15.48
C ILE A 682 46.56 19.29 15.79
N ALA A 683 46.67 19.61 17.08
CA ALA A 683 47.54 20.66 17.58
C ALA A 683 48.98 20.15 17.80
N ASN A 684 49.99 20.99 17.53
CA ASN A 684 51.37 20.73 17.97
C ASN A 684 51.78 21.68 19.08
N ASP A 685 52.67 21.17 19.91
CA ASP A 685 53.38 21.95 20.90
C ASP A 685 54.49 22.76 20.20
N PRO A 686 54.77 23.99 20.67
CA PRO A 686 55.91 24.76 20.18
C PRO A 686 57.22 24.03 20.48
N LEU A 687 58.21 24.19 19.60
CA LEU A 687 59.55 23.65 19.82
C LEU A 687 60.26 24.46 20.89
N VAL A 688 60.76 23.78 21.93
CA VAL A 688 61.51 24.37 23.03
C VAL A 688 62.89 23.75 23.09
N PHE A 689 63.93 24.59 23.08
CA PHE A 689 65.29 24.17 23.42
C PHE A 689 65.64 24.62 24.82
N HIS A 690 66.54 23.89 25.46
CA HIS A 690 67.06 24.25 26.77
C HIS A 690 68.50 24.72 26.66
N LEU A 691 68.85 25.79 27.37
CA LEU A 691 70.26 26.13 27.62
C LEU A 691 70.58 25.79 29.07
N GLN A 692 71.73 25.15 29.30
CA GLN A 692 72.22 24.87 30.64
C GLN A 692 73.59 25.50 30.84
N LYS A 693 73.60 26.58 31.64
CA LYS A 693 74.79 27.33 31.98
C LYS A 693 75.49 26.76 33.21
N SER A 694 76.82 26.63 33.13
CA SER A 694 77.70 26.19 34.21
C SER A 694 79.00 27.01 34.30
N GLY A 695 79.70 26.90 35.42
CA GLY A 695 81.00 27.54 35.67
C GLY A 695 81.65 27.04 36.96
N TYR A 696 82.88 27.48 37.23
CA TYR A 696 83.60 27.13 38.47
C TYR A 696 83.38 28.19 39.55
N ALA A 697 82.65 27.82 40.61
CA ALA A 697 82.23 28.75 41.67
C ALA A 697 83.38 29.53 42.35
N HIS A 698 84.52 28.88 42.63
CA HIS A 698 85.75 29.49 43.15
C HIS A 698 86.99 28.99 42.35
N PRO A 699 88.15 29.68 42.41
CA PRO A 699 89.39 29.15 41.84
C PRO A 699 89.73 27.81 42.50
N GLY A 700 90.12 26.79 41.71
CA GLY A 700 90.45 25.45 42.21
C GLY A 700 89.25 24.58 42.59
N ALA A 701 88.02 24.97 42.26
CA ALA A 701 86.85 24.09 42.37
C ALA A 701 87.05 22.83 41.52
N ALA A 702 86.69 21.67 42.08
CA ALA A 702 86.94 20.36 41.46
C ALA A 702 86.10 20.14 40.18
N GLU A 703 84.85 20.62 40.18
CA GLU A 703 83.91 20.44 39.07
C GLU A 703 83.09 21.72 38.82
N PRO A 704 82.66 21.98 37.58
CA PRO A 704 81.76 23.08 37.27
C PRO A 704 80.33 22.78 37.73
N THR A 705 79.62 23.80 38.22
CA THR A 705 78.24 23.69 38.70
C THR A 705 77.32 24.60 37.91
N PRO A 706 76.01 24.29 37.81
CA PRO A 706 75.02 25.21 37.26
C PRO A 706 74.97 26.55 38.01
N MET A 707 74.87 27.66 37.28
CA MET A 707 74.88 29.01 37.87
C MET A 707 74.04 30.00 37.06
N ASP A 708 73.33 30.90 37.76
CA ASP A 708 72.54 32.00 37.18
C ASP A 708 73.38 33.26 36.95
N GLY A 709 72.85 34.17 36.11
CA GLY A 709 73.41 35.51 35.88
C GLY A 709 74.05 35.72 34.51
N ALA A 710 73.93 34.73 33.62
CA ALA A 710 74.29 34.88 32.21
C ALA A 710 73.07 35.32 31.37
N ASP A 711 73.32 36.04 30.29
CA ASP A 711 72.31 36.43 29.30
C ASP A 711 72.75 35.97 27.91
N TYR A 712 71.78 35.59 27.08
CA TYR A 712 72.00 35.06 25.74
C TYR A 712 71.12 35.74 24.70
N GLU A 713 71.64 35.81 23.48
CA GLU A 713 70.90 36.15 22.27
C GLU A 713 71.04 35.04 21.24
N ILE A 714 69.97 34.77 20.49
CA ILE A 714 70.03 33.93 19.29
C ILE A 714 70.05 34.83 18.06
N ARG A 715 71.00 34.58 17.16
CA ARG A 715 71.22 35.37 15.94
C ARG A 715 71.17 34.49 14.70
N LEU A 716 70.75 35.08 13.58
CA LEU A 716 70.75 34.44 12.27
C LEU A 716 72.20 34.12 11.83
N ASP A 717 72.36 33.06 11.03
CA ASP A 717 73.60 32.88 10.27
C ASP A 717 73.65 33.83 9.07
N ASP A 718 74.72 34.61 8.96
CA ASP A 718 75.03 35.48 7.83
C ASP A 718 76.34 35.03 7.18
N GLY A 719 76.25 33.99 6.34
CA GLY A 719 77.39 33.45 5.60
C GLY A 719 78.47 32.83 6.50
N GLY A 720 78.07 32.13 7.58
CA GLY A 720 78.99 31.55 8.56
C GLY A 720 79.46 32.51 9.65
N ARG A 721 78.74 33.61 9.90
CA ARG A 721 79.00 34.58 10.99
C ARG A 721 77.70 34.97 11.69
N PRO A 722 77.74 35.41 12.97
CA PRO A 722 76.54 35.89 13.66
C PRO A 722 75.98 37.18 13.03
N GLY A 723 74.76 37.11 12.50
CA GLY A 723 74.02 38.22 11.89
C GLY A 723 73.11 38.97 12.88
N GLY A 724 71.92 39.34 12.44
CA GLY A 724 70.91 40.02 13.25
C GLY A 724 70.18 39.09 14.24
N LEU A 725 69.44 39.66 15.20
CA LEU A 725 68.55 38.91 16.10
C LEU A 725 67.49 38.14 15.32
N VAL A 726 67.15 36.93 15.78
CA VAL A 726 66.06 36.15 15.18
C VAL A 726 64.71 36.71 15.67
N PRO A 727 63.83 37.19 14.78
CA PRO A 727 62.53 37.71 15.18
C PRO A 727 61.66 36.64 15.85
N GLY A 728 61.01 36.98 16.97
CA GLY A 728 60.07 36.10 17.67
C GLY A 728 60.71 35.03 18.58
N VAL A 729 62.04 34.90 18.57
CA VAL A 729 62.75 34.00 19.49
C VAL A 729 62.87 34.65 20.86
N VAL A 730 62.55 33.88 21.89
CA VAL A 730 62.65 34.32 23.28
C VAL A 730 63.57 33.36 24.03
N VAL A 731 64.53 33.92 24.77
CA VAL A 731 65.40 33.18 25.70
C VAL A 731 65.04 33.63 27.11
N ASN A 732 64.43 32.74 27.91
CA ASN A 732 63.98 33.07 29.26
C ASN A 732 64.63 32.16 30.30
N PRO A 733 65.11 32.70 31.43
CA PRO A 733 65.46 31.88 32.59
C PRO A 733 64.26 31.05 33.05
N THR A 734 64.53 29.83 33.48
CA THR A 734 63.53 28.91 34.05
C THR A 734 63.73 28.80 35.57
N ALA A 735 62.88 28.00 36.24
CA ALA A 735 62.98 27.81 37.69
C ALA A 735 64.24 27.05 38.17
N GLY A 736 65.03 26.46 37.26
CA GLY A 736 66.27 25.75 37.59
C GLY A 736 67.51 26.65 37.47
N VAL A 737 68.46 26.47 38.39
CA VAL A 737 69.71 27.25 38.39
C VAL A 737 70.47 27.05 37.07
N GLY A 738 70.82 28.16 36.42
CA GLY A 738 71.53 28.23 35.15
C GLY A 738 70.74 27.71 33.96
N ARG A 739 69.43 27.53 34.06
CA ARG A 739 68.62 26.92 32.99
C ARG A 739 67.75 27.95 32.28
N PHE A 740 67.75 27.91 30.95
CA PHE A 740 66.94 28.78 30.10
C PHE A 740 66.14 27.96 29.10
N ASP A 741 64.97 28.47 28.72
CA ASP A 741 64.18 27.96 27.60
C ASP A 741 64.31 28.92 26.42
N VAL A 742 64.58 28.36 25.25
CA VAL A 742 64.58 29.05 23.96
C VAL A 742 63.36 28.59 23.19
N THR A 743 62.42 29.48 22.95
CA THR A 743 61.15 29.20 22.28
C THR A 743 60.99 30.03 21.01
N GLY A 744 60.24 29.51 20.03
CA GLY A 744 59.92 30.24 18.79
C GLY A 744 61.03 30.20 17.73
N LEU A 745 61.97 29.27 17.86
CA LEU A 745 63.09 29.13 16.93
C LEU A 745 62.65 28.27 15.71
N PRO A 746 62.67 28.82 14.48
CA PRO A 746 62.33 28.05 13.29
C PRO A 746 63.47 27.11 12.89
N THR A 747 63.22 26.25 11.90
CA THR A 747 64.26 25.44 11.25
C THR A 747 65.25 26.34 10.51
N GLY A 748 66.55 26.13 10.69
CA GLY A 748 67.59 26.96 10.08
C GLY A 748 68.93 26.90 10.81
N ASN A 749 69.89 27.72 10.35
CA ASN A 749 71.21 27.87 10.96
C ASN A 749 71.24 29.15 11.82
N PHE A 750 71.74 29.03 13.04
CA PHE A 750 71.75 30.11 14.03
C PHE A 750 73.05 30.16 14.82
N TRP A 751 73.23 31.25 15.55
CA TRP A 751 74.33 31.46 16.48
C TRP A 751 73.80 31.80 17.87
N LEU A 752 74.27 31.10 18.89
CA LEU A 752 74.11 31.50 20.29
C LEU A 752 75.24 32.47 20.65
N VAL A 753 74.88 33.67 21.09
CA VAL A 753 75.81 34.68 21.59
C VAL A 753 75.55 34.90 23.07
N GLU A 754 76.58 34.68 23.89
CA GLU A 754 76.54 35.10 25.29
C GLU A 754 76.81 36.61 25.37
N THR A 755 75.85 37.35 25.90
CA THR A 755 75.91 38.82 26.00
C THR A 755 76.25 39.29 27.41
N ARG A 756 76.05 38.42 28.41
CA ARG A 756 76.51 38.60 29.79
C ARG A 756 76.99 37.26 30.33
N SER A 757 78.20 37.24 30.88
CA SER A 757 78.77 36.06 31.54
C SER A 757 78.50 36.10 33.05
N LEU A 758 78.74 34.97 33.72
CA LEU A 758 78.65 34.88 35.17
C LEU A 758 79.62 35.86 35.88
N PRO A 759 79.30 36.34 37.10
CA PRO A 759 80.23 37.15 37.88
C PRO A 759 81.59 36.45 38.07
N GLY A 760 82.68 37.17 37.76
CA GLY A 760 84.05 36.66 37.85
C GLY A 760 84.46 35.67 36.75
N HIS A 761 83.62 35.46 35.74
CA HIS A 761 83.90 34.64 34.57
C HIS A 761 84.08 35.50 33.32
N ALA A 762 84.72 34.94 32.30
CA ALA A 762 84.85 35.57 30.99
C ALA A 762 83.68 35.16 30.09
N LEU A 763 83.21 36.09 29.25
CA LEU A 763 82.30 35.78 28.15
C LEU A 763 82.88 34.67 27.27
N LEU A 764 82.01 33.85 26.69
CA LEU A 764 82.40 32.93 25.64
C LEU A 764 83.29 33.63 24.59
N PRO A 765 84.45 33.04 24.24
CA PRO A 765 85.41 33.67 23.35
C PRO A 765 84.92 33.77 21.89
N ALA A 766 83.90 32.98 21.53
CA ALA A 766 83.24 33.02 20.23
C ALA A 766 81.77 32.61 20.37
N ALA A 767 80.92 33.14 19.50
CA ALA A 767 79.55 32.68 19.35
C ALA A 767 79.51 31.20 18.91
N VAL A 768 78.43 30.50 19.26
CA VAL A 768 78.25 29.06 19.01
C VAL A 768 77.31 28.86 17.83
N PRO A 769 77.78 28.35 16.68
CA PRO A 769 76.89 28.02 15.58
C PRO A 769 76.16 26.71 15.88
N PHE A 770 74.88 26.67 15.58
CA PHE A 770 74.06 25.48 15.68
C PHE A 770 72.99 25.46 14.59
N THR A 771 72.59 24.26 14.18
CA THR A 771 71.52 24.06 13.20
C THR A 771 70.30 23.45 13.87
N VAL A 772 69.14 24.06 13.64
CA VAL A 772 67.83 23.48 13.91
C VAL A 772 67.32 22.81 12.65
N VAL A 773 67.18 21.49 12.68
CA VAL A 773 66.65 20.71 11.56
C VAL A 773 65.19 20.30 11.81
N SER A 774 64.39 20.19 10.74
CA SER A 774 63.18 19.37 10.78
C SER A 774 63.58 17.90 10.74
N GLY A 775 62.87 17.01 11.44
CA GLY A 775 63.27 15.61 11.48
C GLY A 775 62.22 14.64 12.03
N THR A 776 62.28 13.41 11.49
CA THR A 776 61.44 12.24 11.77
C THR A 776 61.80 11.51 13.08
N THR A 777 62.88 11.92 13.75
CA THR A 777 63.46 11.25 14.93
C THR A 777 63.77 12.24 16.04
N ALA A 778 62.81 13.09 16.41
CA ALA A 778 62.74 13.88 17.65
C ALA A 778 63.97 14.71 18.10
N LEU A 779 65.12 14.75 17.42
CA LEU A 779 66.33 15.50 17.84
C LEU A 779 66.50 16.73 16.94
N PRO A 780 66.21 17.96 17.42
CA PRO A 780 66.23 19.16 16.60
C PRO A 780 67.61 19.82 16.46
N LEU A 781 68.55 19.62 17.39
CA LEU A 781 69.92 20.12 17.27
C LEU A 781 70.76 19.20 16.37
N GLY A 782 70.94 19.59 15.11
CA GLY A 782 71.61 18.76 14.10
C GLY A 782 73.15 18.76 14.19
N ARG A 783 73.77 19.94 14.26
CA ARG A 783 75.24 20.11 14.31
C ARG A 783 75.60 21.29 15.20
N ILE A 784 76.60 21.13 16.07
CA ILE A 784 77.25 22.20 16.82
C ILE A 784 78.72 22.21 16.44
N ASP A 785 79.18 23.28 15.79
CA ASP A 785 80.57 23.43 15.34
C ASP A 785 81.30 24.44 16.22
N THR A 786 81.99 23.99 17.27
CA THR A 786 82.81 24.88 18.09
C THR A 786 84.28 24.50 18.10
N PRO A 787 85.21 25.47 18.06
CA PRO A 787 86.64 25.21 18.21
C PRO A 787 87.04 24.76 19.63
N ARG A 788 86.12 24.83 20.61
CA ARG A 788 86.29 24.33 21.99
C ARG A 788 85.03 23.59 22.47
N GLN A 789 84.93 22.30 22.14
CA GLN A 789 83.81 21.43 22.57
C GLN A 789 83.71 21.27 24.10
N GLU A 790 84.79 21.56 24.83
CA GLU A 790 84.82 21.52 26.30
C GLU A 790 83.96 22.61 26.96
N LEU A 791 83.69 23.70 26.23
CA LEU A 791 82.90 24.83 26.73
C LEU A 791 81.44 24.76 26.30
N THR A 792 81.15 24.08 25.19
CA THR A 792 79.81 24.08 24.58
C THR A 792 79.53 22.74 23.91
N TRP A 793 78.46 22.07 24.33
CA TRP A 793 78.06 20.77 23.79
C TRP A 793 76.54 20.58 23.89
N ALA A 794 75.95 19.81 22.97
CA ALA A 794 74.56 19.36 23.13
C ALA A 794 74.49 18.12 24.03
N SER A 795 73.42 18.03 24.80
CA SER A 795 72.99 16.79 25.43
C SER A 795 72.67 15.73 24.38
N ALA A 796 72.77 14.46 24.80
CA ALA A 796 72.42 13.32 23.96
C ALA A 796 70.93 13.32 23.53
N ASP A 797 70.08 14.07 24.24
CA ASP A 797 68.68 14.30 23.89
C ASP A 797 68.49 15.29 22.74
N GLY A 798 69.53 15.98 22.27
CA GLY A 798 69.44 16.92 21.14
C GLY A 798 68.56 18.14 21.39
N PHE A 799 68.15 18.43 22.63
CA PHE A 799 67.33 19.60 23.00
C PHE A 799 68.05 20.55 23.95
N THR A 800 69.06 20.08 24.69
CA THR A 800 69.78 20.92 25.65
C THR A 800 71.16 21.30 25.11
N LEU A 801 71.45 22.60 24.99
CA LEU A 801 72.79 23.12 24.73
C LEU A 801 73.43 23.57 26.05
N HIS A 802 74.50 22.89 26.43
CA HIS A 802 75.28 23.24 27.59
C HIS A 802 76.29 24.33 27.23
N VAL A 803 76.40 25.32 28.11
CA VAL A 803 77.36 26.41 28.02
C VAL A 803 78.15 26.45 29.33
N ARG A 804 79.48 26.53 29.22
CA ARG A 804 80.39 26.62 30.36
C ARG A 804 81.29 27.83 30.20
N ASP A 805 81.37 28.66 31.24
CA ASP A 805 82.35 29.75 31.26
C ASP A 805 83.61 29.33 32.00
N GLU A 806 84.73 29.84 31.51
CA GLU A 806 85.98 29.85 32.24
C GLU A 806 86.05 31.06 33.17
N ARG A 807 86.74 30.89 34.30
CA ARG A 807 87.04 31.99 35.22
C ARG A 807 87.92 33.04 34.55
N ALA A 808 87.61 34.32 34.75
CA ALA A 808 88.46 35.40 34.26
C ALA A 808 89.84 35.32 34.95
N VAL A 809 90.92 35.27 34.15
CA VAL A 809 92.29 35.20 34.66
C VAL A 809 92.70 36.58 35.19
N GLN A 810 92.88 36.71 36.51
CA GLN A 810 93.61 37.84 37.09
C GLN A 810 95.09 37.48 37.16
N LEU A 811 95.92 38.15 36.35
CA LEU A 811 97.37 38.06 36.47
C LEU A 811 97.81 38.67 37.83
N PRO A 812 98.58 37.96 38.67
CA PRO A 812 99.04 38.51 39.94
C PRO A 812 99.98 39.70 39.70
N TRP A 813 99.66 40.85 40.29
CA TRP A 813 100.57 41.99 40.37
C TRP A 813 101.85 41.60 41.12
N ALA A 814 102.98 41.56 40.42
CA ALA A 814 104.29 41.39 41.03
C ALA A 814 104.85 42.77 41.46
N GLY A 815 104.97 43.00 42.78
CA GLY A 815 105.80 44.07 43.34
C GLY A 815 105.13 44.90 44.44
N GLY A 816 105.43 44.57 45.70
CA GLY A 816 104.89 45.21 46.90
C GLY A 816 105.51 46.58 47.26
N SER A 817 104.75 47.31 48.08
CA SER A 817 104.97 48.63 48.69
C SER A 817 106.38 48.89 49.27
N THR A 818 107.16 49.77 48.65
CA THR A 818 108.12 50.69 49.31
C THR A 818 108.34 51.96 48.47
N SER A 819 108.36 53.11 49.17
CA SER A 819 108.47 54.50 48.68
C SER A 819 109.48 54.78 47.53
N PRO A 820 109.13 55.63 46.53
CA PRO A 820 109.94 55.94 45.35
C PRO A 820 111.16 56.84 45.57
N LEU A 821 111.41 57.34 46.79
CA LEU A 821 112.54 58.24 47.08
C LEU A 821 113.92 57.55 47.02
N THR A 822 113.98 56.24 47.25
CA THR A 822 115.24 55.49 47.29
C THR A 822 115.83 55.24 45.89
N TYR A 823 114.99 55.13 44.86
CA TYR A 823 115.44 54.89 43.48
C TYR A 823 115.93 56.17 42.78
N VAL A 824 115.41 57.34 43.17
CA VAL A 824 115.85 58.64 42.61
C VAL A 824 117.25 59.03 43.10
N LEU A 825 117.59 58.72 44.35
CA LEU A 825 118.94 58.97 44.90
C LEU A 825 119.98 57.97 44.39
N ALA A 826 119.59 56.71 44.10
CA ALA A 826 120.47 55.73 43.45
C ALA A 826 120.68 56.02 41.95
N GLY A 827 119.69 56.56 41.26
CA GLY A 827 119.79 56.94 39.84
C GLY A 827 120.70 58.16 39.59
N LEU A 828 120.70 59.15 40.49
CA LEU A 828 121.54 60.34 40.35
C LEU A 828 123.04 60.07 40.63
N ALA A 829 123.37 59.04 41.42
CA ALA A 829 124.75 58.62 41.65
C ALA A 829 125.37 57.86 40.45
N ILE A 830 124.54 57.24 39.61
CA ILE A 830 124.99 56.50 38.42
C ILE A 830 125.13 57.43 37.19
N ILE A 831 124.35 58.51 37.12
CA ILE A 831 124.45 59.48 36.01
C ILE A 831 125.65 60.44 36.17
N ALA A 832 126.17 60.63 37.39
CA ALA A 832 127.36 61.45 37.64
C ALA A 832 128.70 60.78 37.29
N THR A 833 128.72 59.47 36.96
CA THR A 833 129.94 58.73 36.59
C THR A 833 130.06 58.40 35.10
N ALA A 834 129.07 58.75 34.28
CA ALA A 834 129.02 58.44 32.84
C ALA A 834 129.22 59.65 31.90
N SER A 835 129.79 60.76 32.40
CA SER A 835 130.16 61.94 31.60
C SER A 835 131.63 62.32 31.73
N ALA A 836 132.51 61.31 31.65
CA ALA A 836 133.92 61.45 31.31
C ALA A 836 134.29 60.41 30.22
N ALA A 837 134.78 60.90 29.07
CA ALA A 837 135.10 60.18 27.82
C ALA A 837 133.88 59.79 26.96
N GLY A 838 133.44 60.54 25.94
CA GLY A 838 134.18 61.42 25.04
C GLY A 838 134.42 60.73 23.69
N ALA A 839 133.53 61.05 22.73
CA ALA A 839 133.80 61.20 21.29
C ALA A 839 134.41 60.02 20.48
N MET A 840 133.70 59.58 19.44
CA MET A 840 134.08 59.78 18.01
C MET A 840 133.07 59.18 17.02
N ARG A 841 132.54 60.05 16.12
CA ARG A 841 132.40 59.93 14.65
C ARG A 841 131.77 58.65 14.04
N SER A 842 130.89 58.68 13.03
CA SER A 842 130.45 59.73 12.09
C SER A 842 129.41 59.18 11.09
N ARG A 843 128.44 60.06 10.74
CA ARG A 843 127.94 60.41 9.38
C ARG A 843 127.05 59.47 8.53
N LEU A 844 125.92 60.08 8.11
CA LEU A 844 125.20 60.05 6.81
C LEU A 844 124.44 58.74 6.49
N SER A 845 123.25 58.68 5.88
CA SER A 845 122.35 59.61 5.16
C SER A 845 120.97 58.94 4.93
N HIS A 846 119.95 59.76 4.58
CA HIS A 846 118.56 59.51 4.13
C HIS A 846 118.39 58.48 2.95
N PRO A 847 117.22 58.34 2.27
CA PRO A 847 115.86 57.87 2.64
C PRO A 847 115.29 56.89 1.54
N ALA A 848 113.97 56.89 1.30
CA ALA A 848 113.22 56.41 0.09
C ALA A 848 112.79 54.93 0.07
N ALA A 849 111.49 54.59 0.04
CA ALA A 849 110.48 54.68 -1.05
C ALA A 849 110.55 53.52 -2.07
N ALA A 850 109.44 52.78 -2.24
CA ALA A 850 108.97 52.21 -3.52
C ALA A 850 107.65 51.45 -3.36
N SER A 851 106.63 51.93 -4.09
CA SER A 851 105.46 51.20 -4.63
C SER A 851 105.87 50.64 -6.03
N PRO A 852 105.00 50.22 -6.97
CA PRO A 852 103.71 49.49 -7.02
C PRO A 852 103.79 48.25 -7.98
N GLY A 853 102.67 47.55 -8.21
CA GLY A 853 102.56 46.60 -9.34
C GLY A 853 101.17 45.99 -9.57
N ASP A 854 100.15 46.83 -9.74
CA ASP A 854 98.98 46.56 -10.63
C ASP A 854 99.38 46.95 -12.09
N PRO A 855 98.59 46.79 -13.18
CA PRO A 855 97.18 46.40 -13.34
C PRO A 855 96.91 45.49 -14.58
N LEU A 856 95.63 45.25 -14.92
CA LEU A 856 95.01 45.48 -16.26
C LEU A 856 93.50 45.15 -16.13
N SER A 857 92.64 46.18 -15.98
CA SER A 857 91.88 46.88 -17.03
C SER A 857 90.70 46.05 -17.56
N ASP A 858 89.46 46.40 -17.16
CA ASP A 858 88.50 47.25 -17.93
C ASP A 858 87.91 46.49 -19.13
N LYS A 859 86.60 46.48 -19.43
CA LYS A 859 85.64 47.59 -19.39
C LYS A 859 84.20 47.11 -19.66
N GLU A 860 83.23 47.91 -19.20
CA GLU A 860 81.92 48.22 -19.82
C GLU A 860 80.76 47.19 -19.81
N MET A 861 79.89 47.39 -18.82
CA MET A 861 78.45 47.74 -18.91
C MET A 861 77.56 47.05 -19.97
N ARG A 862 76.65 46.20 -19.47
CA ARG A 862 75.19 46.38 -19.60
C ARG A 862 74.42 45.67 -18.49
#